data_AF-A0A8X6MYF3-F1
#
_entry.id   AF-A0A8X6MYF3-F1
#
_cell.length_a   1.000
_cell.length_b   1.000
_cell.length_c   1.000
_cell.angle_alpha   90.00
_cell.angle_beta   90.00
_cell.angle_gamma   90.00
#
_symmetry.space_group_name_H-M   'P 1'
#
loop_
_entity.id
_entity.type
_entity.pdbx_description
1 polymer ?
#
loop_
_entity_poly.entity_id
_entity_poly.type
_entity_poly.pdbx_seq_one_letter_code
_entity_poly.pdbx_strand_id
1 'polypeptide(L)'
;MSKESTSDFHWWLIFLALTFLGAATRLYKIEEPDHVCWDETHFGKMASWYINRTFFFDVHPPLAKMLIGLAGKVTGYNGTFAFNKPGDKYEDHNYLGMRLFCVLHGICIIPFSFLIVWELTHSLSASALAATFIIFDVGMITLSQYILLDPILMFFIIGSVLGMVKFRSQSNRPFSLVWWFWLSWTGIFMACSISVKFVGLFVVILVGLHTLNDLWNILGNLDIPMVQVVKHFAARALCLILLPAVLYITFFYIHLKTLYKSGSGDGFFSSAFQSQLQGNSLYHANMPRDVAYGAIVTIKNYRTGGGYLHSHWHLYPEGVGARQQQVTAYSHKDENNKWMIKKFNLEPNLSGDNPVELVLNGDLIRLEHVVTRRNLHSHKEVAPITKRHQQVTCYGENGTGDTNDVWRLEIIGEDKRIPVSTVTSKIRFIHSLTGCALHSDSKQLPKWGYEQMEVSCNPNLRDPNNLWNIEDNYFPKLPNVSFEVYAPSFVERFLESHAVMFQGNSGLKPKEGEITSRPWQWPINLRGQFFSGQQLRIYLLGNPVIWWGNLVLLQLFFILKLVFSVLEQRGLQLVPTLKDLNDKTINASFWLFLGWALHYLPFFAMSRVLYFHHYFPALIFNSMLSAIILNYLLNVIQHILPEIMAKFIQHLTLGLTLACVMYSFILFSPLAYGMDNSAAANSSTSRIKWLDSWEF
;
A
#
# COMPACT_ATOMS: atom_id res chain seq x y z
N MET A 1 -46.85 -26.56 6.42
CA MET A 1 -45.78 -25.55 6.38
C MET A 1 -46.20 -24.45 5.43
N SER A 2 -46.30 -23.20 5.89
CA SER A 2 -46.71 -22.06 5.07
C SER A 2 -45.67 -21.75 3.98
N LYS A 3 -46.09 -21.15 2.87
CA LYS A 3 -45.25 -20.82 1.70
C LYS A 3 -44.06 -19.91 2.07
N GLU A 4 -44.18 -19.12 3.13
CA GLU A 4 -43.10 -18.32 3.74
C GLU A 4 -42.06 -19.20 4.44
N SER A 5 -42.49 -20.17 5.26
CA SER A 5 -41.57 -21.09 5.96
C SER A 5 -40.71 -21.92 5.00
N THR A 6 -41.24 -22.28 3.83
CA THR A 6 -40.48 -22.98 2.80
C THR A 6 -39.49 -22.05 2.09
N SER A 7 -39.85 -20.78 1.85
CA SER A 7 -38.96 -19.80 1.21
C SER A 7 -37.72 -19.52 2.06
N ASP A 8 -37.90 -19.36 3.37
CA ASP A 8 -36.79 -19.10 4.30
C ASP A 8 -35.83 -20.30 4.39
N PHE A 9 -36.36 -21.52 4.36
CA PHE A 9 -35.54 -22.73 4.35
C PHE A 9 -34.61 -22.80 3.13
N HIS A 10 -35.12 -22.53 1.92
CA HIS A 10 -34.30 -22.56 0.71
C HIS A 10 -33.22 -21.48 0.72
N TRP A 11 -33.53 -20.30 1.25
CA TRP A 11 -32.56 -19.22 1.38
C TRP A 11 -31.39 -19.63 2.27
N TRP A 12 -31.66 -20.14 3.48
CA TRP A 12 -30.63 -20.59 4.41
C TRP A 12 -29.84 -21.77 3.87
N LEU A 13 -30.51 -22.72 3.23
CA LEU A 13 -29.87 -23.88 2.61
C LEU A 13 -28.84 -23.45 1.56
N ILE A 14 -29.23 -22.58 0.63
CA ILE A 14 -28.35 -22.10 -0.44
C ILE A 14 -27.21 -21.25 0.12
N PHE A 15 -27.50 -20.35 1.05
CA PHE A 15 -26.49 -19.51 1.69
C PHE A 15 -25.43 -20.34 2.41
N LEU A 16 -25.85 -21.31 3.22
CA LEU A 16 -24.93 -22.19 3.96
C LEU A 16 -24.17 -23.12 3.02
N ALA A 17 -24.82 -23.67 1.99
CA ALA A 17 -24.17 -24.54 1.01
C ALA A 17 -23.07 -23.79 0.23
N LEU A 18 -23.34 -22.57 -0.22
CA LEU A 18 -22.35 -21.75 -0.94
C LEU A 18 -21.21 -21.29 -0.03
N THR A 19 -21.51 -20.96 1.23
CA THR A 19 -20.48 -20.61 2.22
C THR A 19 -19.57 -21.80 2.51
N PHE A 20 -20.15 -23.00 2.71
CA PHE A 20 -19.40 -24.24 2.90
C PHE A 20 -18.56 -24.58 1.67
N LEU A 21 -19.14 -24.49 0.46
CA LEU A 21 -18.41 -24.75 -0.77
C LEU A 21 -17.24 -23.77 -0.96
N GLY A 22 -17.46 -22.49 -0.64
CA GLY A 22 -16.43 -21.46 -0.67
C GLY A 22 -15.30 -21.69 0.34
N ALA A 23 -15.64 -22.24 1.52
CA ALA A 23 -14.64 -22.69 2.49
C ALA A 23 -13.88 -23.92 2.00
N ALA A 24 -14.58 -24.91 1.46
CA ALA A 24 -14.00 -26.13 0.93
C ALA A 24 -13.00 -25.86 -0.20
N THR A 25 -13.32 -24.95 -1.13
CA THR A 25 -12.37 -24.60 -2.20
C THR A 25 -11.14 -23.87 -1.66
N ARG A 26 -11.30 -22.86 -0.81
CA ARG A 26 -10.15 -22.06 -0.34
C ARG A 26 -9.25 -22.79 0.67
N LEU A 27 -9.80 -23.69 1.48
CA LEU A 27 -9.03 -24.50 2.43
C LEU A 27 -8.35 -25.71 1.79
N TYR A 28 -8.75 -26.09 0.58
CA TYR A 28 -8.14 -27.20 -0.13
C TYR A 28 -6.66 -26.92 -0.40
N LYS A 29 -5.79 -27.85 0.00
CA LYS A 29 -4.33 -27.80 -0.21
C LYS A 29 -3.65 -26.54 0.34
N ILE A 30 -4.12 -25.97 1.45
CA ILE A 30 -3.51 -24.75 2.04
C ILE A 30 -2.03 -24.91 2.45
N GLU A 31 -1.61 -26.13 2.79
CA GLU A 31 -0.21 -26.48 3.12
C GLU A 31 0.68 -26.62 1.86
N GLU A 32 0.08 -26.74 0.67
CA GLU A 32 0.81 -26.84 -0.59
C GLU A 32 0.72 -25.51 -1.37
N PRO A 33 1.84 -24.95 -1.87
CA PRO A 33 3.22 -25.39 -1.66
C PRO A 33 3.78 -25.09 -0.26
N ASP A 34 4.72 -25.93 0.20
CA ASP A 34 5.46 -25.82 1.46
C ASP A 34 6.61 -24.80 1.41
N HIS A 35 6.49 -23.80 0.54
CA HIS A 35 7.50 -22.77 0.33
C HIS A 35 6.88 -21.39 0.13
N VAL A 36 7.71 -20.37 0.34
CA VAL A 36 7.35 -18.95 0.24
C VAL A 36 6.92 -18.60 -1.19
N CYS A 37 5.73 -18.04 -1.34
CA CYS A 37 5.26 -17.52 -2.63
C CYS A 37 5.53 -16.01 -2.77
N TRP A 38 5.54 -15.50 -4.00
CA TRP A 38 5.75 -14.10 -4.42
C TRP A 38 5.85 -13.06 -3.28
N ASP A 39 4.74 -12.43 -2.88
CA ASP A 39 4.72 -11.37 -1.87
C ASP A 39 4.65 -11.87 -0.40
N GLU A 40 4.59 -13.20 -0.17
CA GLU A 40 4.78 -13.75 1.19
C GLU A 40 6.19 -13.38 1.72
N THR A 41 7.17 -13.21 0.82
CA THR A 41 8.50 -12.71 1.16
C THR A 41 8.47 -11.37 1.91
N HIS A 42 7.57 -10.47 1.51
CA HIS A 42 7.44 -9.14 2.10
C HIS A 42 6.57 -9.18 3.36
N PHE A 43 5.34 -9.68 3.25
CA PHE A 43 4.37 -9.59 4.35
C PHE A 43 4.66 -10.59 5.47
N GLY A 44 5.23 -11.75 5.15
CA GLY A 44 5.76 -12.69 6.14
C GLY A 44 6.91 -12.09 6.94
N LYS A 45 7.89 -11.47 6.26
CA LYS A 45 8.99 -10.74 6.91
C LYS A 45 8.49 -9.62 7.82
N MET A 46 7.49 -8.86 7.37
CA MET A 46 6.86 -7.81 8.18
C MET A 46 6.13 -8.37 9.41
N ALA A 47 5.46 -9.53 9.27
CA ALA A 47 4.87 -10.24 10.39
C ALA A 47 5.93 -10.65 11.43
N SER A 48 7.08 -11.18 10.98
CA SER A 48 8.23 -11.48 11.85
C SER A 48 8.73 -10.25 12.60
N TRP A 49 8.82 -9.10 11.93
CA TRP A 49 9.24 -7.85 12.56
C TRP A 49 8.28 -7.37 13.65
N TYR A 50 6.97 -7.56 13.50
CA TYR A 50 6.00 -7.28 14.57
C TYR A 50 6.16 -8.20 15.78
N ILE A 51 6.51 -9.47 15.55
CA ILE A 51 6.76 -10.43 16.63
C ILE A 51 8.05 -10.05 17.38
N ASN A 52 9.11 -9.74 16.64
CA ASN A 52 10.43 -9.39 17.18
C ASN A 52 10.52 -7.96 17.75
N ARG A 53 9.50 -7.14 17.50
CA ARG A 53 9.39 -5.72 17.88
C ARG A 53 10.37 -4.79 17.15
N THR A 54 10.86 -5.22 15.97
CA THR A 54 11.83 -4.48 15.16
C THR A 54 11.14 -3.53 14.19
N PHE A 55 11.49 -2.25 14.24
CA PHE A 55 10.92 -1.23 13.39
C PHE A 55 11.31 -1.43 11.92
N PHE A 56 10.36 -1.16 11.04
CA PHE A 56 10.53 -1.24 9.60
C PHE A 56 9.68 -0.17 8.91
N PHE A 57 10.08 0.17 7.69
CA PHE A 57 9.31 1.05 6.81
C PHE A 57 8.55 0.20 5.80
N ASP A 58 7.29 0.56 5.55
CA ASP A 58 6.49 0.04 4.45
C ASP A 58 5.56 1.14 3.92
N VAL A 59 5.24 1.06 2.62
CA VAL A 59 4.39 2.04 1.94
C VAL A 59 2.90 1.87 2.25
N HIS A 60 2.50 0.73 2.81
CA HIS A 60 1.11 0.46 3.15
C HIS A 60 0.83 0.67 4.64
N PRO A 61 -0.38 1.14 5.01
CA PRO A 61 -0.80 1.22 6.40
C PRO A 61 -0.72 -0.12 7.17
N PRO A 62 -0.63 -0.10 8.50
CA PRO A 62 -0.07 -1.23 9.26
C PRO A 62 -1.03 -2.38 9.56
N LEU A 63 -2.36 -2.20 9.45
CA LEU A 63 -3.35 -3.09 10.07
C LEU A 63 -3.23 -4.54 9.62
N ALA A 64 -3.24 -4.82 8.31
CA ALA A 64 -3.18 -6.20 7.83
C ALA A 64 -1.88 -6.90 8.24
N LYS A 65 -0.75 -6.18 8.22
CA LYS A 65 0.55 -6.74 8.64
C LYS A 65 0.57 -7.04 10.15
N MET A 66 -0.03 -6.16 10.96
CA MET A 66 -0.22 -6.42 12.40
C MET A 66 -1.11 -7.64 12.65
N LEU A 67 -2.20 -7.78 11.90
CA LEU A 67 -3.13 -8.90 12.02
C LEU A 67 -2.48 -10.23 11.59
N ILE A 68 -1.69 -10.24 10.51
CA ILE A 68 -0.92 -11.41 10.09
C ILE A 68 0.12 -11.78 11.16
N GLY A 69 0.86 -10.80 11.70
CA GLY A 69 1.80 -11.03 12.80
C GLY A 69 1.12 -11.55 14.07
N LEU A 70 -0.07 -11.05 14.38
CA LEU A 70 -0.89 -11.55 15.49
C LEU A 70 -1.33 -13.00 15.24
N ALA A 71 -1.83 -13.31 14.05
CA ALA A 71 -2.24 -14.67 13.68
C ALA A 71 -1.07 -15.64 13.81
N GLY A 72 0.10 -15.32 13.24
CA GLY A 72 1.30 -16.12 13.37
C GLY A 72 1.69 -16.34 14.84
N LYS A 73 1.72 -15.27 15.65
CA LYS A 73 2.07 -15.38 17.08
C LYS A 73 1.10 -16.27 17.87
N VAL A 74 -0.20 -16.16 17.63
CA VAL A 74 -1.22 -16.97 18.33
C VAL A 74 -1.14 -18.44 17.93
N THR A 75 -0.72 -18.74 16.70
CA THR A 75 -0.56 -20.12 16.20
C THR A 75 0.84 -20.70 16.36
N GLY A 76 1.72 -20.05 17.14
CA GLY A 76 3.05 -20.59 17.47
C GLY A 76 4.17 -20.28 16.48
N TYR A 77 4.01 -19.29 15.59
CA TYR A 77 5.12 -18.73 14.82
C TYR A 77 5.98 -17.81 15.71
N ASN A 78 7.30 -18.03 15.70
CA ASN A 78 8.24 -17.34 16.58
C ASN A 78 8.93 -16.12 15.96
N GLY A 79 8.72 -15.84 14.67
CA GLY A 79 9.33 -14.70 13.97
C GLY A 79 10.78 -14.89 13.53
N THR A 80 11.34 -16.11 13.53
CA THR A 80 12.75 -16.36 13.16
C THR A 80 12.97 -16.62 11.68
N PHE A 81 11.93 -17.06 10.95
CA PHE A 81 12.05 -17.35 9.52
C PHE A 81 12.31 -16.08 8.70
N ALA A 82 13.28 -16.13 7.79
CA ALA A 82 13.85 -14.94 7.15
C ALA A 82 13.03 -14.38 5.98
N PHE A 83 12.22 -15.21 5.30
CA PHE A 83 11.44 -14.80 4.10
C PHE A 83 12.32 -14.04 3.08
N ASN A 84 13.34 -14.69 2.52
CA ASN A 84 14.32 -14.00 1.66
C ASN A 84 13.88 -13.94 0.21
N LYS A 85 13.47 -15.07 -0.36
CA LYS A 85 13.07 -15.15 -1.76
C LYS A 85 11.92 -16.16 -1.97
N PRO A 86 11.15 -16.02 -3.06
CA PRO A 86 10.16 -17.02 -3.41
C PRO A 86 10.82 -18.39 -3.63
N GLY A 87 10.21 -19.45 -3.10
CA GLY A 87 10.73 -20.81 -3.13
C GLY A 87 11.54 -21.23 -1.90
N ASP A 88 11.80 -20.34 -0.94
CA ASP A 88 12.38 -20.75 0.34
C ASP A 88 11.40 -21.69 1.07
N LYS A 89 11.85 -22.87 1.49
CA LYS A 89 11.03 -23.82 2.26
C LYS A 89 10.88 -23.35 3.70
N TYR A 90 9.71 -23.58 4.29
CA TYR A 90 9.42 -23.16 5.66
C TYR A 90 10.12 -24.01 6.75
N GLU A 91 10.60 -25.19 6.39
CA GLU A 91 11.23 -26.15 7.32
C GLU A 91 10.33 -26.38 8.55
N ASP A 92 10.86 -26.26 9.77
CA ASP A 92 10.13 -26.51 11.01
C ASP A 92 9.30 -25.29 11.51
N HIS A 93 9.16 -24.23 10.71
CA HIS A 93 8.47 -23.01 11.14
C HIS A 93 6.96 -23.07 10.90
N ASN A 94 6.17 -22.75 11.93
CA ASN A 94 4.70 -22.73 11.88
C ASN A 94 4.14 -21.55 11.07
N TYR A 95 4.08 -21.65 9.74
CA TYR A 95 3.51 -20.60 8.86
C TYR A 95 2.00 -20.73 8.63
N LEU A 96 1.43 -21.93 8.83
CA LEU A 96 0.06 -22.28 8.43
C LEU A 96 -1.00 -21.36 9.04
N GLY A 97 -0.82 -20.92 10.29
CA GLY A 97 -1.77 -20.01 10.93
C GLY A 97 -1.92 -18.65 10.23
N MET A 98 -0.84 -18.16 9.61
CA MET A 98 -0.89 -16.92 8.81
C MET A 98 -1.65 -17.11 7.50
N ARG A 99 -1.44 -18.24 6.81
CA ARG A 99 -2.22 -18.60 5.60
C ARG A 99 -3.68 -18.83 5.93
N LEU A 100 -3.98 -19.58 7.00
CA LEU A 100 -5.34 -19.82 7.47
C LEU A 100 -6.07 -18.51 7.76
N PHE A 101 -5.40 -17.56 8.41
CA PHE A 101 -5.97 -16.23 8.66
C PHE A 101 -6.36 -15.51 7.36
N CYS A 102 -5.49 -15.53 6.35
CA CYS A 102 -5.78 -14.93 5.04
C CYS A 102 -6.93 -15.66 4.32
N VAL A 103 -6.94 -17.00 4.36
CA VAL A 103 -8.00 -17.82 3.78
C VAL A 103 -9.36 -17.54 4.42
N LEU A 104 -9.43 -17.43 5.75
CA LEU A 104 -10.68 -17.11 6.46
C LEU A 104 -11.28 -15.78 6.01
N HIS A 105 -10.45 -14.76 5.79
CA HIS A 105 -10.90 -13.47 5.24
C HIS A 105 -11.37 -13.63 3.79
N GLY A 106 -10.65 -14.40 2.99
CA GLY A 106 -11.04 -14.76 1.62
C GLY A 106 -12.38 -15.52 1.54
N ILE A 107 -12.68 -16.38 2.51
CA ILE A 107 -13.95 -17.12 2.61
C ILE A 107 -15.10 -16.15 2.88
N CYS A 108 -14.93 -15.21 3.81
CA CYS A 108 -15.98 -14.25 4.18
C CYS A 108 -16.44 -13.32 3.04
N ILE A 109 -15.62 -13.12 2.00
CA ILE A 109 -16.00 -12.33 0.82
C ILE A 109 -17.23 -12.93 0.12
N ILE A 110 -17.37 -14.26 0.13
CA ILE A 110 -18.44 -15.00 -0.55
C ILE A 110 -19.81 -14.73 0.10
N PRO A 111 -20.04 -15.01 1.39
CA PRO A 111 -21.31 -14.72 2.04
C PRO A 111 -21.61 -13.21 2.04
N PHE A 112 -20.60 -12.34 2.14
CA PHE A 112 -20.84 -10.91 2.05
C PHE A 112 -21.35 -10.49 0.68
N SER A 113 -20.77 -11.02 -0.40
CA SER A 113 -21.21 -10.72 -1.77
C SER A 113 -22.62 -11.26 -2.03
N PHE A 114 -22.94 -12.46 -1.53
CA PHE A 114 -24.29 -13.00 -1.54
C PHE A 114 -25.29 -12.05 -0.85
N LEU A 115 -24.96 -11.62 0.38
CA LEU A 115 -25.82 -10.73 1.16
C LEU A 115 -25.97 -9.35 0.54
N ILE A 116 -24.93 -8.80 -0.07
CA ILE A 116 -24.99 -7.51 -0.79
C ILE A 116 -25.97 -7.61 -1.94
N VAL A 117 -25.85 -8.63 -2.80
CA VAL A 117 -26.75 -8.80 -3.95
C VAL A 117 -28.18 -9.09 -3.48
N TRP A 118 -28.35 -9.87 -2.41
CA TRP A 118 -29.65 -10.12 -1.81
C TRP A 118 -30.33 -8.83 -1.31
N GLU A 119 -29.61 -7.99 -0.59
CA GLU A 119 -30.19 -6.73 -0.09
C GLU A 119 -30.45 -5.71 -1.20
N LEU A 120 -29.70 -5.76 -2.30
CA LEU A 120 -29.91 -4.88 -3.44
C LEU A 120 -31.08 -5.32 -4.34
N THR A 121 -31.35 -6.62 -4.45
CA THR A 121 -32.28 -7.16 -5.47
C THR A 121 -33.40 -8.04 -4.92
N HIS A 122 -33.27 -8.54 -3.70
CA HIS A 122 -34.11 -9.58 -3.09
C HIS A 122 -34.27 -10.84 -3.96
N SER A 123 -33.29 -11.12 -4.82
CA SER A 123 -33.29 -12.28 -5.72
C SER A 123 -32.29 -13.32 -5.26
N LEU A 124 -32.80 -14.51 -4.92
CA LEU A 124 -31.98 -15.64 -4.46
C LEU A 124 -31.06 -16.16 -5.57
N SER A 125 -31.57 -16.21 -6.81
CA SER A 125 -30.81 -16.63 -8.00
C SER A 125 -29.67 -15.66 -8.31
N ALA A 126 -29.90 -14.34 -8.28
CA ALA A 126 -28.83 -13.35 -8.47
C ALA A 126 -27.76 -13.48 -7.38
N SER A 127 -28.19 -13.65 -6.12
CA SER A 127 -27.27 -13.76 -4.97
C SER A 127 -26.43 -15.04 -5.04
N ALA A 128 -27.06 -16.16 -5.43
CA ALA A 128 -26.38 -17.43 -5.64
C ALA A 128 -25.34 -17.33 -6.78
N LEU A 129 -25.72 -16.77 -7.94
CA LEU A 129 -24.81 -16.56 -9.06
C LEU A 129 -23.60 -15.70 -8.69
N ALA A 130 -23.82 -14.61 -7.95
CA ALA A 130 -22.74 -13.72 -7.50
C ALA A 130 -21.71 -14.46 -6.63
N ALA A 131 -22.20 -15.24 -5.66
CA ALA A 131 -21.34 -16.08 -4.83
C ALA A 131 -20.64 -17.15 -5.67
N THR A 132 -21.34 -17.83 -6.58
CA THR A 132 -20.77 -18.84 -7.47
C THR A 132 -19.62 -18.29 -8.32
N PHE A 133 -19.78 -17.10 -8.92
CA PHE A 133 -18.72 -16.46 -9.70
C PHE A 133 -17.47 -16.16 -8.87
N ILE A 134 -17.61 -15.86 -7.59
CA ILE A 134 -16.48 -15.59 -6.68
C ILE A 134 -15.88 -16.87 -6.10
N ILE A 135 -16.69 -17.92 -5.89
CA ILE A 135 -16.22 -19.23 -5.42
C ILE A 135 -15.31 -19.88 -6.46
N PHE A 136 -15.71 -19.82 -7.72
CA PHE A 136 -15.07 -20.51 -8.84
C PHE A 136 -14.12 -19.65 -9.67
N ASP A 137 -13.81 -18.44 -9.20
CA ASP A 137 -12.69 -17.66 -9.73
C ASP A 137 -11.37 -18.14 -9.14
N VAL A 138 -10.48 -18.62 -10.01
CA VAL A 138 -9.20 -19.23 -9.63
C VAL A 138 -8.26 -18.18 -9.03
N GLY A 139 -8.23 -16.96 -9.57
CA GLY A 139 -7.37 -15.90 -9.06
C GLY A 139 -7.76 -15.44 -7.65
N MET A 140 -9.06 -15.39 -7.33
CA MET A 140 -9.55 -15.11 -5.98
C MET A 140 -9.10 -16.15 -4.97
N ILE A 141 -9.00 -17.43 -5.38
CA ILE A 141 -8.46 -18.49 -4.53
C ILE A 141 -6.96 -18.27 -4.32
N THR A 142 -6.19 -18.11 -5.41
CA THR A 142 -4.74 -17.86 -5.34
C THR A 142 -4.42 -16.71 -4.39
N LEU A 143 -5.09 -15.55 -4.49
CA LEU A 143 -4.82 -14.42 -3.59
C LEU A 143 -5.22 -14.68 -2.14
N SER A 144 -6.16 -15.58 -1.88
CA SER A 144 -6.62 -15.87 -0.52
C SER A 144 -5.78 -16.89 0.24
N GLN A 145 -5.06 -17.78 -0.47
CA GLN A 145 -4.35 -18.90 0.15
C GLN A 145 -3.01 -18.52 0.77
N TYR A 146 -2.40 -17.43 0.32
CA TYR A 146 -1.06 -17.02 0.71
C TYR A 146 -1.07 -15.86 1.71
N ILE A 147 0.06 -15.66 2.38
CA ILE A 147 0.30 -14.56 3.33
C ILE A 147 0.38 -13.22 2.59
N LEU A 148 -0.78 -12.67 2.24
CA LEU A 148 -0.95 -11.45 1.46
C LEU A 148 -1.86 -10.45 2.16
N LEU A 149 -1.72 -9.17 1.82
CA LEU A 149 -2.63 -8.13 2.32
C LEU A 149 -3.97 -8.10 1.56
N ASP A 150 -3.98 -8.56 0.30
CA ASP A 150 -5.14 -8.48 -0.59
C ASP A 150 -6.40 -9.19 -0.07
N PRO A 151 -6.38 -10.41 0.50
CA PRO A 151 -7.60 -11.03 1.02
C PRO A 151 -8.21 -10.25 2.18
N ILE A 152 -7.36 -9.70 3.07
CA ILE A 152 -7.79 -8.87 4.19
C ILE A 152 -8.34 -7.54 3.69
N LEU A 153 -7.70 -6.93 2.68
CA LEU A 153 -8.16 -5.71 2.04
C LEU A 153 -9.54 -5.91 1.41
N MET A 154 -9.70 -6.95 0.58
CA MET A 154 -10.96 -7.26 -0.09
C MET A 154 -12.06 -7.59 0.91
N PHE A 155 -11.76 -8.31 1.99
CA PHE A 155 -12.69 -8.54 3.09
C PHE A 155 -13.21 -7.22 3.69
N PHE A 156 -12.32 -6.28 4.02
CA PHE A 156 -12.76 -5.00 4.58
C PHE A 156 -13.49 -4.10 3.57
N ILE A 157 -13.10 -4.12 2.29
CA ILE A 157 -13.82 -3.40 1.21
C ILE A 157 -15.25 -3.94 1.09
N ILE A 158 -15.41 -5.25 0.89
CA ILE A 158 -16.72 -5.86 0.68
C ILE A 158 -17.56 -5.80 1.97
N GLY A 159 -16.96 -5.94 3.15
CA GLY A 159 -17.65 -5.73 4.42
C GLY A 159 -18.13 -4.28 4.64
N SER A 160 -17.41 -3.28 4.10
CA SER A 160 -17.87 -1.88 4.09
C SER A 160 -19.09 -1.71 3.18
N VAL A 161 -19.08 -2.33 2.00
CA VAL A 161 -20.22 -2.32 1.06
C VAL A 161 -21.43 -3.05 1.65
N LEU A 162 -21.22 -4.18 2.33
CA LEU A 162 -22.28 -4.87 3.06
C LEU A 162 -22.90 -3.97 4.12
N GLY A 163 -22.07 -3.29 4.92
CA GLY A 163 -22.52 -2.28 5.88
C GLY A 163 -23.36 -1.19 5.24
N MET A 164 -22.88 -0.63 4.13
CA MET A 164 -23.55 0.42 3.36
C MET A 164 -24.95 -0.01 2.89
N VAL A 165 -25.07 -1.21 2.31
CA VAL A 165 -26.35 -1.71 1.80
C VAL A 165 -27.29 -2.11 2.95
N LYS A 166 -26.79 -2.79 3.99
CA LYS A 166 -27.59 -3.14 5.18
C LYS A 166 -28.06 -1.91 5.94
N PHE A 167 -27.24 -0.86 6.02
CA PHE A 167 -27.64 0.42 6.58
C PHE A 167 -28.82 1.03 5.80
N ARG A 168 -28.74 1.01 4.46
CA ARG A 168 -29.83 1.49 3.59
C ARG A 168 -31.12 0.70 3.80
N SER A 169 -31.06 -0.61 4.01
CA SER A 169 -32.27 -1.41 4.28
C SER A 169 -32.93 -1.09 5.62
N GLN A 170 -32.25 -0.34 6.51
CA GLN A 170 -32.83 0.20 7.74
C GLN A 170 -33.37 1.63 7.61
N SER A 171 -33.50 2.16 6.40
CA SER A 171 -34.02 3.52 6.14
C SER A 171 -35.40 3.79 6.75
N ASN A 172 -36.26 2.76 6.86
CA ASN A 172 -37.60 2.88 7.44
C ASN A 172 -37.61 2.96 8.99
N ARG A 173 -36.48 2.69 9.66
CA ARG A 173 -36.36 2.74 11.13
C ARG A 173 -35.10 3.51 11.57
N PRO A 174 -35.00 4.80 11.22
CA PRO A 174 -33.82 5.60 11.51
C PRO A 174 -33.56 5.70 13.02
N PHE A 175 -32.29 5.79 13.40
CA PHE A 175 -31.84 5.88 14.80
C PHE A 175 -32.17 4.69 15.71
N SER A 176 -32.68 3.59 15.17
CA SER A 176 -32.80 2.32 15.92
C SER A 176 -31.43 1.73 16.25
N LEU A 177 -31.36 0.80 17.21
CA LEU A 177 -30.10 0.12 17.56
C LEU A 177 -29.48 -0.61 16.36
N VAL A 178 -30.31 -1.25 15.53
CA VAL A 178 -29.88 -1.95 14.31
C VAL A 178 -29.35 -0.95 13.27
N TRP A 179 -29.96 0.23 13.16
CA TRP A 179 -29.51 1.30 12.29
C TRP A 179 -28.12 1.81 12.70
N TRP A 180 -27.91 2.08 14.00
CA TRP A 180 -26.62 2.49 14.54
C TRP A 180 -25.55 1.41 14.41
N PHE A 181 -25.93 0.15 14.59
CA PHE A 181 -25.03 -0.99 14.39
C PHE A 181 -24.48 -1.01 12.97
N TRP A 182 -25.34 -0.99 11.94
CA TRP A 182 -24.88 -1.04 10.54
C TRP A 182 -24.12 0.22 10.12
N LEU A 183 -24.49 1.39 10.65
CA LEU A 183 -23.75 2.62 10.41
C LEU A 183 -22.34 2.57 11.01
N SER A 184 -22.23 2.10 12.26
CA SER A 184 -20.93 1.95 12.95
C SER A 184 -20.09 0.83 12.34
N TRP A 185 -20.71 -0.28 11.95
CA TRP A 185 -20.07 -1.36 11.19
C TRP A 185 -19.41 -0.83 9.91
N THR A 186 -20.15 -0.02 9.14
CA THR A 186 -19.64 0.61 7.92
C THR A 186 -18.42 1.49 8.23
N GLY A 187 -18.50 2.32 9.28
CA GLY A 187 -17.37 3.11 9.77
C GLY A 187 -16.14 2.28 10.11
N ILE A 188 -16.30 1.23 10.92
CA ILE A 188 -15.22 0.35 11.36
C ILE A 188 -14.56 -0.33 10.15
N PHE A 189 -15.35 -0.91 9.26
CA PHE A 189 -14.82 -1.62 8.09
C PHE A 189 -14.11 -0.69 7.10
N MET A 190 -14.61 0.53 6.91
CA MET A 190 -13.91 1.56 6.11
C MET A 190 -12.57 1.95 6.72
N ALA A 191 -12.54 2.15 8.04
CA ALA A 191 -11.31 2.45 8.78
C ALA A 191 -10.28 1.34 8.58
N CYS A 192 -10.72 0.09 8.75
CA CYS A 192 -9.88 -1.09 8.53
C CYS A 192 -9.39 -1.17 7.09
N SER A 193 -10.24 -0.90 6.09
CA SER A 193 -9.86 -0.93 4.67
C SER A 193 -8.72 0.04 4.34
N ILE A 194 -8.83 1.31 4.73
CA ILE A 194 -7.75 2.31 4.55
C ILE A 194 -6.51 1.89 5.35
N SER A 195 -6.69 1.33 6.54
CA SER A 195 -5.59 0.89 7.41
C SER A 195 -4.85 -0.35 6.93
N VAL A 196 -5.35 -1.05 5.90
CA VAL A 196 -4.64 -2.14 5.22
C VAL A 196 -3.83 -1.61 4.04
N LYS A 197 -4.46 -0.85 3.14
CA LYS A 197 -3.83 -0.30 1.93
C LYS A 197 -4.55 1.00 1.56
N PHE A 198 -3.83 2.00 1.04
CA PHE A 198 -4.46 3.28 0.65
C PHE A 198 -5.51 3.15 -0.48
N VAL A 199 -5.51 2.04 -1.23
CA VAL A 199 -6.59 1.69 -2.18
C VAL A 199 -7.95 1.59 -1.47
N GLY A 200 -7.98 1.30 -0.16
CA GLY A 200 -9.21 1.36 0.65
C GLY A 200 -9.88 2.74 0.69
N LEU A 201 -9.19 3.81 0.27
CA LEU A 201 -9.82 5.12 0.09
C LEU A 201 -10.95 5.08 -0.95
N PHE A 202 -10.88 4.19 -1.95
CA PHE A 202 -11.90 4.09 -3.00
C PHE A 202 -13.25 3.60 -2.46
N VAL A 203 -13.26 2.70 -1.47
CA VAL A 203 -14.51 2.30 -0.81
C VAL A 203 -15.05 3.41 0.09
N VAL A 204 -14.18 4.22 0.70
CA VAL A 204 -14.61 5.39 1.48
C VAL A 204 -15.27 6.44 0.58
N ILE A 205 -14.74 6.66 -0.63
CA ILE A 205 -15.39 7.51 -1.63
C ILE A 205 -16.75 6.93 -2.05
N LEU A 206 -16.83 5.62 -2.31
CA LEU A 206 -18.10 4.96 -2.68
C LEU A 206 -19.17 5.14 -1.59
N VAL A 207 -18.83 4.83 -0.33
CA VAL A 207 -19.74 5.00 0.80
C VAL A 207 -20.08 6.47 1.01
N GLY A 208 -19.12 7.38 0.82
CA GLY A 208 -19.34 8.82 0.86
C GLY A 208 -20.35 9.28 -0.18
N LEU A 209 -20.20 8.88 -1.45
CA LEU A 209 -21.14 9.19 -2.53
C LEU A 209 -22.53 8.61 -2.27
N HIS A 210 -22.61 7.37 -1.77
CA HIS A 210 -23.88 6.76 -1.37
C HIS A 210 -24.55 7.52 -0.22
N THR A 211 -23.75 7.95 0.76
CA THR A 211 -24.22 8.74 1.91
C THR A 211 -24.71 10.12 1.49
N LEU A 212 -24.02 10.77 0.55
CA LEU A 212 -24.45 12.05 -0.03
C LEU A 212 -25.76 11.90 -0.81
N ASN A 213 -25.91 10.86 -1.61
CA ASN A 213 -27.16 10.55 -2.30
C ASN A 213 -28.32 10.31 -1.32
N ASP A 214 -28.07 9.57 -0.24
CA ASP A 214 -29.07 9.31 0.80
C ASP A 214 -29.48 10.60 1.54
N LEU A 215 -28.51 11.42 1.95
CA LEU A 215 -28.77 12.73 2.55
C LEU A 215 -29.52 13.68 1.60
N TRP A 216 -29.20 13.64 0.30
CA TRP A 216 -29.91 14.40 -0.72
C TRP A 216 -31.38 14.01 -0.81
N ASN A 217 -31.68 12.70 -0.80
CA ASN A 217 -33.06 12.21 -0.82
C ASN A 217 -33.82 12.56 0.48
N ILE A 218 -33.16 12.51 1.63
CA ILE A 218 -33.76 12.92 2.91
C ILE A 218 -34.06 14.42 2.91
N LEU A 219 -33.13 15.24 2.39
CA LEU A 219 -33.32 16.70 2.28
C LEU A 219 -34.45 17.06 1.30
N GLY A 220 -34.59 16.30 0.22
CA GLY A 220 -35.66 16.48 -0.77
C GLY A 220 -37.04 16.04 -0.28
N ASN A 221 -37.14 15.28 0.82
CA ASN A 221 -38.41 14.87 1.39
C ASN A 221 -38.99 15.97 2.29
N LEU A 222 -40.02 16.65 1.79
CA LEU A 222 -40.69 17.77 2.45
C LEU A 222 -41.47 17.36 3.72
N ASP A 223 -41.72 16.06 3.94
CA ASP A 223 -42.40 15.56 5.14
C ASP A 223 -41.46 15.46 6.35
N ILE A 224 -40.14 15.54 6.12
CA ILE A 224 -39.12 15.37 7.17
C ILE A 224 -38.70 16.74 7.72
N PRO A 225 -38.83 17.00 9.04
CA PRO A 225 -38.42 18.27 9.62
C PRO A 225 -36.90 18.44 9.57
N MET A 226 -36.42 19.68 9.40
CA MET A 226 -35.00 19.98 9.24
C MET A 226 -34.13 19.50 10.42
N VAL A 227 -34.70 19.45 11.64
CA VAL A 227 -34.01 18.88 12.81
C VAL A 227 -33.64 17.41 12.61
N GLN A 228 -34.49 16.62 11.95
CA GLN A 228 -34.18 15.24 11.62
C GLN A 228 -33.08 15.16 10.56
N VAL A 229 -33.09 16.03 9.55
CA VAL A 229 -32.01 16.12 8.55
C VAL A 229 -30.65 16.36 9.22
N VAL A 230 -30.58 17.33 10.13
CA VAL A 230 -29.36 17.63 10.91
C VAL A 230 -28.93 16.43 11.76
N LYS A 231 -29.87 15.73 12.42
CA LYS A 231 -29.55 14.49 13.15
C LYS A 231 -28.98 13.40 12.25
N HIS A 232 -29.56 13.22 11.05
CA HIS A 232 -29.07 12.26 10.06
C HIS A 232 -27.65 12.61 9.59
N PHE A 233 -27.38 13.89 9.35
CA PHE A 233 -26.05 14.38 9.00
C PHE A 233 -25.04 14.14 10.14
N ALA A 234 -25.36 14.56 11.37
CA ALA A 234 -24.49 14.42 12.52
C ALA A 234 -24.15 12.94 12.82
N ALA A 235 -25.14 12.04 12.75
CA ALA A 235 -24.93 10.61 12.94
C ALA A 235 -23.97 10.01 11.89
N ARG A 236 -24.12 10.40 10.61
CA ARG A 236 -23.21 9.98 9.53
C ARG A 236 -21.81 10.56 9.72
N ALA A 237 -21.68 11.84 10.07
CA ALA A 237 -20.38 12.45 10.37
C ALA A 237 -19.66 11.74 11.53
N LEU A 238 -20.39 11.41 12.59
CA LEU A 238 -19.85 10.67 13.74
C LEU A 238 -19.34 9.29 13.35
N CYS A 239 -20.16 8.47 12.70
CA CYS A 239 -19.82 7.08 12.43
C CYS A 239 -19.00 6.85 11.15
N LEU A 240 -19.09 7.73 10.15
CA LEU A 240 -18.42 7.56 8.85
C LEU A 240 -17.22 8.49 8.64
N ILE A 241 -16.96 9.44 9.57
CA ILE A 241 -15.77 10.30 9.53
C ILE A 241 -14.99 10.22 10.85
N LEU A 242 -15.61 10.59 11.97
CA LEU A 242 -14.89 10.66 13.25
C LEU A 242 -14.45 9.28 13.74
N LEU A 243 -15.35 8.30 13.77
CA LEU A 243 -15.03 6.93 14.19
C LEU A 243 -13.91 6.30 13.33
N PRO A 244 -13.96 6.34 11.98
CA PRO A 244 -12.86 5.84 11.16
C PRO A 244 -11.53 6.56 11.39
N ALA A 245 -11.54 7.88 11.56
CA ALA A 245 -10.33 8.65 11.84
C ALA A 245 -9.69 8.24 13.18
N VAL A 246 -10.49 8.09 14.23
CA VAL A 246 -10.03 7.63 15.55
C VAL A 246 -9.44 6.23 15.47
N LEU A 247 -10.10 5.30 14.78
CA LEU A 247 -9.59 3.94 14.61
C LEU A 247 -8.28 3.91 13.82
N TYR A 248 -8.20 4.66 12.73
CA TYR A 248 -6.99 4.79 11.92
C TYR A 248 -5.79 5.27 12.75
N ILE A 249 -5.97 6.36 13.50
CA ILE A 249 -4.94 6.90 14.40
C ILE A 249 -4.58 5.87 15.48
N THR A 250 -5.56 5.15 16.02
CA THR A 250 -5.34 4.10 17.03
C THR A 250 -4.52 2.94 16.49
N PHE A 251 -4.75 2.50 15.25
CA PHE A 251 -3.93 1.44 14.64
C PHE A 251 -2.48 1.88 14.44
N PHE A 252 -2.24 3.14 14.05
CA PHE A 252 -0.89 3.67 14.00
C PHE A 252 -0.25 3.84 15.39
N TYR A 253 -1.04 4.20 16.40
CA TYR A 253 -0.58 4.21 17.79
C TYR A 253 -0.11 2.82 18.22
N ILE A 254 -0.90 1.78 17.95
CA ILE A 254 -0.52 0.39 18.23
C ILE A 254 0.75 0.02 17.45
N HIS A 255 0.82 0.34 16.15
CA HIS A 255 1.98 0.06 15.31
C HIS A 255 3.28 0.67 15.86
N LEU A 256 3.28 1.99 16.11
CA LEU A 256 4.45 2.74 16.56
C LEU A 256 4.87 2.44 18.00
N LYS A 257 3.93 1.97 18.83
CA LYS A 257 4.20 1.50 20.20
C LYS A 257 4.70 0.05 20.23
N THR A 258 4.26 -0.77 19.29
CA THR A 258 4.66 -2.17 19.20
C THR A 258 6.08 -2.32 18.66
N LEU A 259 6.45 -1.51 17.66
CA LEU A 259 7.76 -1.55 17.02
C LEU A 259 8.73 -0.56 17.69
N TYR A 260 9.24 -0.93 18.87
CA TYR A 260 10.11 -0.06 19.66
C TYR A 260 11.61 -0.35 19.50
N LYS A 261 12.02 -1.42 18.81
CA LYS A 261 13.45 -1.69 18.54
C LYS A 261 13.85 -1.15 17.16
N SER A 262 15.10 -0.76 17.00
CA SER A 262 15.68 -0.38 15.71
C SER A 262 15.68 -1.56 14.73
N GLY A 263 15.60 -1.25 13.44
CA GLY A 263 15.62 -2.20 12.34
C GLY A 263 15.92 -1.49 11.03
N SER A 264 16.10 -2.24 9.94
CA SER A 264 16.65 -1.72 8.67
C SER A 264 15.86 -0.58 8.03
N GLY A 265 14.59 -0.37 8.42
CA GLY A 265 13.74 0.69 7.90
C GLY A 265 13.76 2.01 8.69
N ASP A 266 14.50 2.10 9.79
CA ASP A 266 14.55 3.33 10.60
C ASP A 266 15.31 4.49 9.90
N GLY A 267 16.24 4.16 9.00
CA GLY A 267 17.03 5.11 8.21
C GLY A 267 16.21 6.09 7.37
N PHE A 268 14.98 5.73 6.97
CA PHE A 268 14.08 6.61 6.22
C PHE A 268 13.46 7.74 7.08
N PHE A 269 13.59 7.65 8.39
CA PHE A 269 13.02 8.59 9.35
C PHE A 269 14.06 9.55 9.90
N SER A 270 13.59 10.66 10.47
CA SER A 270 14.36 11.69 11.14
C SER A 270 15.15 11.13 12.32
N SER A 271 16.25 11.79 12.65
CA SER A 271 17.06 11.47 13.83
C SER A 271 16.23 11.50 15.12
N ALA A 272 15.29 12.45 15.21
CA ALA A 272 14.36 12.57 16.33
C ALA A 272 13.50 11.30 16.45
N PHE A 273 12.91 10.82 15.37
CA PHE A 273 12.13 9.57 15.38
C PHE A 273 12.98 8.36 15.79
N GLN A 274 14.19 8.24 15.23
CA GLN A 274 15.11 7.15 15.51
C GLN A 274 15.57 7.11 16.98
N SER A 275 15.64 8.26 17.66
CA SER A 275 16.02 8.34 19.08
C SER A 275 15.07 7.57 20.02
N GLN A 276 13.86 7.24 19.58
CA GLN A 276 12.87 6.47 20.34
C GLN A 276 12.98 4.95 20.13
N LEU A 277 13.90 4.49 19.28
CA LEU A 277 14.02 3.07 18.91
C LEU A 277 15.20 2.41 19.64
N GLN A 278 14.92 1.46 20.52
CA GLN A 278 15.92 0.70 21.26
C GLN A 278 16.89 -0.02 20.32
N GLY A 279 18.20 0.17 20.55
CA GLY A 279 19.25 -0.40 19.71
C GLY A 279 19.73 0.52 18.58
N ASN A 280 19.07 1.66 18.36
CA ASN A 280 19.65 2.73 17.53
C ASN A 280 20.74 3.46 18.34
N SER A 281 21.79 3.95 17.68
CA SER A 281 22.86 4.71 18.35
C SER A 281 22.37 6.01 19.00
N LEU A 282 21.22 6.54 18.58
CA LEU A 282 20.58 7.72 19.14
C LEU A 282 19.69 7.44 20.36
N TYR A 283 19.43 6.17 20.66
CA TYR A 283 18.56 5.78 21.78
C TYR A 283 19.27 5.97 23.11
N HIS A 284 18.74 6.85 23.97
CA HIS A 284 19.43 7.34 25.18
C HIS A 284 20.87 7.80 24.90
N ALA A 285 21.10 8.37 23.73
CA ALA A 285 22.44 8.82 23.37
C ALA A 285 22.89 9.98 24.25
N ASN A 286 24.12 9.84 24.73
CA ASN A 286 24.85 10.86 25.45
C ASN A 286 25.99 11.30 24.54
N MET A 287 25.84 12.46 23.90
CA MET A 287 26.86 13.04 23.03
C MET A 287 27.01 14.54 23.30
N PRO A 288 28.11 15.19 22.87
CA PRO A 288 28.25 16.62 23.03
C PRO A 288 27.16 17.39 22.31
N ARG A 289 26.56 18.34 23.04
CA ARG A 289 25.54 19.24 22.48
C ARG A 289 26.13 20.11 21.39
N ASP A 290 27.27 20.72 21.67
CA ASP A 290 27.91 21.68 20.78
C ASP A 290 29.02 21.00 19.99
N VAL A 291 29.26 21.52 18.79
CA VAL A 291 30.22 20.93 17.86
C VAL A 291 31.53 21.71 17.94
N ALA A 292 32.64 21.01 18.15
CA ALA A 292 33.98 21.58 18.21
C ALA A 292 34.79 21.30 16.94
N TYR A 293 35.80 22.14 16.69
CA TYR A 293 36.79 21.84 15.66
C TYR A 293 37.59 20.58 16.03
N GLY A 294 37.77 19.68 15.07
CA GLY A 294 38.35 18.35 15.25
C GLY A 294 37.34 17.28 15.69
N ALA A 295 36.07 17.64 15.91
CA ALA A 295 35.02 16.66 16.19
C ALA A 295 34.77 15.76 14.97
N ILE A 296 34.50 14.48 15.25
CA ILE A 296 34.03 13.53 14.26
C ILE A 296 32.51 13.55 14.31
N VAL A 297 31.88 13.85 13.18
CA VAL A 297 30.43 14.03 13.06
C VAL A 297 29.85 13.15 11.97
N THR A 298 28.56 12.88 12.07
CA THR A 298 27.75 12.43 10.94
C THR A 298 26.77 13.52 10.55
N ILE A 299 26.62 13.75 9.24
CA ILE A 299 25.82 14.86 8.71
C ILE A 299 24.68 14.24 7.92
N LYS A 300 23.43 14.57 8.27
CA LYS A 300 22.23 14.04 7.63
C LYS A 300 21.45 15.15 6.96
N ASN A 301 20.88 14.86 5.79
CA ASN A 301 20.01 15.82 5.12
C ASN A 301 18.70 15.95 5.91
N TYR A 302 18.27 17.18 6.18
CA TYR A 302 17.14 17.47 7.06
C TYR A 302 15.79 17.05 6.47
N ARG A 303 15.69 16.87 5.15
CA ARG A 303 14.44 16.46 4.50
C ARG A 303 14.01 15.08 4.97
N THR A 304 12.70 14.82 4.92
CA THR A 304 12.14 13.49 5.17
C THR A 304 12.70 12.46 4.17
N GLY A 305 13.17 11.32 4.67
CA GLY A 305 13.93 10.34 3.87
C GLY A 305 15.28 10.86 3.35
N GLY A 306 15.88 11.85 4.00
CA GLY A 306 17.22 12.36 3.72
C GLY A 306 18.30 11.38 4.16
N GLY A 307 19.34 11.20 3.34
CA GLY A 307 20.47 10.34 3.65
C GLY A 307 21.59 11.05 4.43
N TYR A 308 22.52 10.26 4.94
CA TYR A 308 23.79 10.70 5.49
C TYR A 308 24.73 11.09 4.37
N LEU A 309 25.47 12.19 4.54
CA LEU A 309 26.58 12.53 3.68
C LEU A 309 27.61 11.38 3.73
N HIS A 310 27.86 10.78 2.58
CA HIS A 310 28.59 9.53 2.45
C HIS A 310 29.67 9.64 1.38
N SER A 311 30.78 8.95 1.57
CA SER A 311 31.81 8.83 0.54
C SER A 311 32.56 7.50 0.66
N HIS A 312 32.99 6.95 -0.47
CA HIS A 312 33.68 5.66 -0.55
C HIS A 312 34.78 5.72 -1.61
N TRP A 313 35.69 4.75 -1.64
CA TRP A 313 36.89 4.76 -2.49
C TRP A 313 36.66 4.78 -4.01
N HIS A 314 35.43 4.60 -4.49
CA HIS A 314 35.09 4.62 -5.92
C HIS A 314 35.07 6.05 -6.48
N LEU A 315 35.57 6.20 -7.70
CA LEU A 315 35.61 7.46 -8.44
C LEU A 315 34.39 7.60 -9.34
N TYR A 316 34.00 8.82 -9.69
CA TYR A 316 33.04 9.03 -10.78
C TYR A 316 33.57 8.42 -12.09
N PRO A 317 32.72 7.76 -12.88
CA PRO A 317 33.14 7.13 -14.13
C PRO A 317 33.52 8.18 -15.19
N GLU A 318 34.27 7.74 -16.19
CA GLU A 318 34.67 8.60 -17.31
C GLU A 318 33.43 9.16 -18.05
N GLY A 319 33.48 10.45 -18.39
CA GLY A 319 32.36 11.17 -19.02
C GLY A 319 31.30 11.70 -18.04
N VAL A 320 31.43 11.44 -16.72
CA VAL A 320 30.51 11.95 -15.69
C VAL A 320 31.25 12.94 -14.78
N GLY A 321 31.53 14.13 -15.33
CA GLY A 321 32.27 15.19 -14.63
C GLY A 321 33.70 14.77 -14.28
N ALA A 322 34.20 15.24 -13.14
CA ALA A 322 35.57 15.05 -12.72
C ALA A 322 35.73 13.64 -12.17
N ARG A 323 36.80 12.97 -12.59
CA ARG A 323 37.17 11.62 -12.15
C ARG A 323 37.77 11.64 -10.74
N GLN A 324 37.01 12.14 -9.79
CA GLN A 324 37.35 12.24 -8.36
C GLN A 324 36.46 11.31 -7.54
N GLN A 325 36.75 11.21 -6.23
CA GLN A 325 36.03 10.30 -5.33
C GLN A 325 34.56 10.71 -5.21
N GLN A 326 33.67 9.72 -5.27
CA GLN A 326 32.22 9.94 -5.24
C GLN A 326 31.76 10.44 -3.86
N VAL A 327 30.83 11.39 -3.87
CA VAL A 327 30.08 11.81 -2.68
C VAL A 327 28.60 11.60 -2.96
N THR A 328 27.92 10.94 -2.02
CA THR A 328 26.53 10.54 -2.15
C THR A 328 25.79 10.77 -0.84
N ALA A 329 24.47 10.59 -0.87
CA ALA A 329 23.68 10.50 0.34
C ALA A 329 23.20 9.06 0.53
N TYR A 330 23.62 8.44 1.62
CA TYR A 330 23.35 7.03 1.94
C TYR A 330 22.32 6.91 3.06
N SER A 331 21.33 6.03 2.93
CA SER A 331 20.20 5.96 3.87
C SER A 331 20.52 5.23 5.18
N HIS A 332 21.63 4.49 5.24
CA HIS A 332 21.99 3.67 6.40
C HIS A 332 23.23 4.21 7.11
N LYS A 333 23.39 3.86 8.38
CA LYS A 333 24.58 4.20 9.18
C LYS A 333 25.75 3.34 8.75
N ASP A 334 26.88 3.98 8.49
CA ASP A 334 28.12 3.37 8.01
C ASP A 334 29.33 4.15 8.53
N GLU A 335 30.49 3.51 8.66
CA GLU A 335 31.75 4.18 9.02
C GLU A 335 32.15 5.24 7.99
N ASN A 336 31.78 5.04 6.73
CA ASN A 336 31.95 5.98 5.62
C ASN A 336 31.01 7.20 5.67
N ASN A 337 30.18 7.31 6.71
CA ASN A 337 29.37 8.51 6.98
C ASN A 337 30.07 9.50 7.93
N LYS A 338 31.29 9.19 8.39
CA LYS A 338 32.02 9.98 9.39
C LYS A 338 32.88 11.05 8.74
N TRP A 339 32.67 12.29 9.17
CA TRP A 339 33.38 13.48 8.71
C TRP A 339 34.05 14.20 9.88
N MET A 340 35.25 14.72 9.70
CA MET A 340 35.93 15.56 10.67
C MET A 340 35.78 17.03 10.26
N ILE A 341 35.29 17.86 11.18
CA ILE A 341 35.17 19.31 10.94
C ILE A 341 36.50 19.99 11.27
N LYS A 342 37.12 20.63 10.28
CA LYS A 342 38.37 21.37 10.43
C LYS A 342 38.18 22.86 10.16
N LYS A 343 39.07 23.68 10.70
CA LYS A 343 39.19 25.08 10.28
C LYS A 343 39.69 25.12 8.83
N PHE A 344 39.26 26.13 8.07
CA PHE A 344 39.68 26.25 6.68
C PHE A 344 41.20 26.47 6.52
N ASN A 345 41.86 27.09 7.50
CA ASN A 345 43.26 27.52 7.44
C ASN A 345 44.20 26.80 8.43
N LEU A 346 43.67 25.93 9.30
CA LEU A 346 44.45 25.28 10.36
C LEU A 346 44.09 23.80 10.44
N GLU A 347 45.11 22.96 10.63
CA GLU A 347 44.91 21.56 10.97
C GLU A 347 44.53 21.42 12.45
N PRO A 348 43.61 20.50 12.82
CA PRO A 348 43.21 20.29 14.19
C PRO A 348 44.39 19.74 14.99
N ASN A 349 44.86 20.52 15.97
CA ASN A 349 45.94 20.10 16.85
C ASN A 349 45.33 19.28 18.00
N LEU A 350 45.33 17.96 17.86
CA LEU A 350 44.72 17.01 18.81
C LEU A 350 45.53 16.86 20.12
N SER A 351 46.67 17.55 20.23
CA SER A 351 47.53 17.64 21.41
C SER A 351 46.76 18.21 22.62
N GLY A 352 47.03 17.68 23.81
CA GLY A 352 46.20 17.86 25.02
C GLY A 352 45.96 19.30 25.49
N ASP A 353 46.84 20.25 25.17
CA ASP A 353 46.96 21.52 25.91
C ASP A 353 46.12 22.71 25.39
N ASN A 354 45.53 22.63 24.19
CA ASN A 354 44.77 23.78 23.65
C ASN A 354 43.29 23.81 24.11
N PRO A 355 42.71 25.02 24.29
CA PRO A 355 41.31 25.19 24.64
C PRO A 355 40.39 24.65 23.54
N VAL A 356 39.23 24.13 23.94
CA VAL A 356 38.20 23.64 23.01
C VAL A 356 37.59 24.82 22.25
N GLU A 357 37.72 24.80 20.93
CA GLU A 357 37.11 25.81 20.06
C GLU A 357 35.85 25.26 19.42
N LEU A 358 34.72 25.94 19.65
CA LEU A 358 33.42 25.59 19.07
C LEU A 358 33.30 26.10 17.64
N VAL A 359 32.56 25.35 16.81
CA VAL A 359 32.16 25.78 15.47
C VAL A 359 30.97 26.73 15.61
N LEU A 360 31.11 27.95 15.11
CA LEU A 360 30.09 28.98 15.20
C LEU A 360 29.39 29.22 13.86
N ASN A 361 28.19 29.78 13.92
CA ASN A 361 27.48 30.26 12.75
C ASN A 361 28.32 31.27 11.95
N GLY A 362 28.40 31.07 10.64
CA GLY A 362 29.17 31.89 9.70
C GLY A 362 30.64 31.48 9.55
N ASP A 363 31.11 30.44 10.24
CA ASP A 363 32.48 29.98 10.13
C ASP A 363 32.80 29.29 8.79
N LEU A 364 34.04 29.49 8.33
CA LEU A 364 34.61 28.79 7.19
C LEU A 364 35.30 27.51 7.68
N ILE A 365 34.86 26.37 7.12
CA ILE A 365 35.28 25.04 7.53
C ILE A 365 35.76 24.21 6.33
N ARG A 366 36.47 23.13 6.63
CA ARG A 366 36.71 22.00 5.72
C ARG A 366 36.12 20.75 6.34
N LEU A 367 35.52 19.89 5.52
CA LEU A 367 34.99 18.60 5.94
C LEU A 367 35.89 17.50 5.38
N GLU A 368 36.66 16.83 6.25
CA GLU A 368 37.49 15.70 5.86
C GLU A 368 36.73 14.39 6.08
N HIS A 369 36.64 13.55 5.06
CA HIS A 369 36.13 12.20 5.19
C HIS A 369 37.12 11.33 5.97
N VAL A 370 36.68 10.75 7.10
CA VAL A 370 37.57 10.09 8.07
C VAL A 370 38.29 8.87 7.48
N VAL A 371 37.57 8.06 6.69
CA VAL A 371 38.08 6.79 6.15
C VAL A 371 39.08 7.03 5.02
N THR A 372 38.77 7.94 4.08
CA THR A 372 39.63 8.17 2.90
C THR A 372 40.56 9.37 3.02
N ARG A 373 40.46 10.16 4.09
CA ARG A 373 41.28 11.35 4.36
C ARG A 373 41.24 12.41 3.25
N ARG A 374 40.12 12.48 2.54
CA ARG A 374 39.87 13.46 1.46
C ARG A 374 38.88 14.53 1.92
N ASN A 375 38.99 15.74 1.38
CA ASN A 375 38.11 16.85 1.71
C ASN A 375 36.88 16.86 0.80
N LEU A 376 35.74 17.27 1.35
CA LEU A 376 34.54 17.59 0.59
C LEU A 376 34.83 18.79 -0.32
N HIS A 377 34.62 18.60 -1.62
CA HIS A 377 35.05 19.50 -2.68
C HIS A 377 33.89 19.81 -3.63
N SER A 378 33.88 21.00 -4.21
CA SER A 378 32.96 21.32 -5.32
C SER A 378 33.60 22.28 -6.32
N HIS A 379 33.23 22.10 -7.58
CA HIS A 379 33.83 22.77 -8.72
C HIS A 379 32.74 23.07 -9.76
N LYS A 380 33.08 23.86 -10.79
CA LYS A 380 32.10 24.33 -11.78
C LYS A 380 31.63 23.27 -12.78
N GLU A 381 32.04 22.02 -12.62
CA GLU A 381 31.54 20.92 -13.44
C GLU A 381 30.10 20.55 -13.06
N VAL A 382 29.40 19.96 -14.01
CA VAL A 382 27.96 19.70 -13.89
C VAL A 382 27.72 18.43 -13.07
N ALA A 383 26.72 18.45 -12.18
CA ALA A 383 26.35 17.28 -11.40
C ALA A 383 25.88 16.09 -12.27
N PRO A 384 26.07 14.83 -11.83
CA PRO A 384 25.80 13.64 -12.63
C PRO A 384 24.38 13.54 -13.17
N ILE A 385 23.37 13.82 -12.34
CA ILE A 385 21.95 13.72 -12.69
C ILE A 385 21.37 15.13 -12.83
N THR A 386 21.52 15.98 -11.82
CA THR A 386 20.90 17.31 -11.82
C THR A 386 21.74 18.32 -12.58
N LYS A 387 21.54 18.40 -13.90
CA LYS A 387 22.39 19.20 -14.82
C LYS A 387 22.45 20.71 -14.54
N ARG A 388 21.58 21.25 -13.68
CA ARG A 388 21.61 22.66 -13.24
C ARG A 388 22.50 22.91 -12.02
N HIS A 389 22.96 21.85 -11.37
CA HIS A 389 23.79 21.91 -10.18
C HIS A 389 25.26 21.65 -10.51
N GLN A 390 26.13 22.02 -9.59
CA GLN A 390 27.55 21.75 -9.64
C GLN A 390 27.86 20.39 -8.99
N GLN A 391 28.88 19.71 -9.50
CA GLN A 391 29.34 18.43 -8.98
C GLN A 391 29.99 18.62 -7.60
N VAL A 392 29.76 17.65 -6.72
CA VAL A 392 30.41 17.54 -5.41
C VAL A 392 31.19 16.24 -5.36
N THR A 393 32.41 16.30 -4.88
CA THR A 393 33.38 15.20 -4.88
C THR A 393 34.17 15.18 -3.58
N CYS A 394 35.00 14.15 -3.40
CA CYS A 394 36.07 14.13 -2.42
C CYS A 394 37.42 14.30 -3.12
N TYR A 395 38.16 15.34 -2.77
CA TYR A 395 39.45 15.70 -3.38
C TYR A 395 40.54 15.89 -2.32
N GLY A 396 41.80 15.91 -2.76
CA GLY A 396 42.96 16.02 -1.88
C GLY A 396 43.43 14.67 -1.31
N GLU A 397 44.53 14.73 -0.56
CA GLU A 397 45.13 13.58 0.14
C GLU A 397 45.57 14.00 1.55
N ASN A 398 45.30 13.15 2.55
CA ASN A 398 45.65 13.39 3.96
C ASN A 398 45.18 14.76 4.50
N GLY A 399 43.98 15.21 4.08
CA GLY A 399 43.41 16.50 4.48
C GLY A 399 44.02 17.71 3.77
N THR A 400 45.05 17.53 2.95
CA THR A 400 45.59 18.58 2.08
C THR A 400 44.76 18.68 0.81
N GLY A 401 44.37 19.90 0.46
CA GLY A 401 43.60 20.17 -0.76
C GLY A 401 43.66 21.65 -1.11
N ASP A 402 42.64 22.17 -1.79
CA ASP A 402 42.67 23.52 -2.37
C ASP A 402 41.57 24.44 -1.80
N THR A 403 41.43 25.64 -2.35
CA THR A 403 40.43 26.61 -1.92
C THR A 403 38.98 26.20 -2.23
N ASN A 404 38.76 25.20 -3.09
CA ASN A 404 37.43 24.64 -3.39
C ASN A 404 36.96 23.60 -2.35
N ASP A 405 37.76 23.37 -1.30
CA ASP A 405 37.36 22.53 -0.17
C ASP A 405 36.66 23.33 0.94
N VAL A 406 36.55 24.66 0.79
CA VAL A 406 36.11 25.57 1.84
C VAL A 406 34.60 25.79 1.77
N TRP A 407 33.93 25.51 2.89
CA TRP A 407 32.48 25.66 3.06
C TRP A 407 32.19 26.64 4.21
N ARG A 408 31.28 27.58 3.98
CA ARG A 408 30.69 28.42 5.03
C ARG A 408 29.51 27.69 5.65
N LEU A 409 29.52 27.54 6.97
CA LEU A 409 28.40 26.96 7.72
C LEU A 409 27.45 28.07 8.15
N GLU A 410 26.18 27.96 7.76
CA GLU A 410 25.11 28.89 8.15
C GLU A 410 24.00 28.16 8.91
N ILE A 411 23.57 28.71 10.04
CA ILE A 411 22.39 28.25 10.79
C ILE A 411 21.16 29.02 10.27
N ILE A 412 20.10 28.30 9.89
CA ILE A 412 18.89 28.93 9.34
C ILE A 412 18.13 29.71 10.40
N GLY A 413 17.81 30.97 10.06
CA GLY A 413 17.00 31.84 10.91
C GLY A 413 17.78 32.46 12.07
N GLU A 414 19.11 32.34 12.06
CA GLU A 414 19.98 32.92 13.06
C GLU A 414 21.12 33.71 12.39
N ASP A 415 21.24 34.98 12.75
CA ASP A 415 22.31 35.86 12.24
C ASP A 415 23.44 36.04 13.26
N LYS A 416 23.24 35.59 14.51
CA LYS A 416 24.25 35.70 15.56
C LYS A 416 25.30 34.59 15.43
N ARG A 417 26.51 34.90 15.90
CA ARG A 417 27.63 33.97 16.11
C ARG A 417 27.35 33.02 17.28
N ILE A 418 26.41 32.09 17.11
CA ILE A 418 26.10 31.05 18.10
C ILE A 418 26.77 29.71 17.74
N PRO A 419 27.02 28.82 18.72
CA PRO A 419 27.54 27.48 18.45
C PRO A 419 26.57 26.64 17.62
N VAL A 420 27.12 25.77 16.77
CA VAL A 420 26.36 24.72 16.10
C VAL A 420 26.05 23.61 17.10
N SER A 421 24.76 23.34 17.31
CA SER A 421 24.30 22.27 18.19
C SER A 421 23.81 21.04 17.42
N THR A 422 24.21 19.85 17.89
CA THR A 422 23.82 18.53 17.39
C THR A 422 22.29 18.35 17.44
N VAL A 423 21.71 17.68 16.43
CA VAL A 423 20.28 17.40 16.17
C VAL A 423 19.38 18.62 15.95
N THR A 424 19.62 19.71 16.66
CA THR A 424 18.73 20.89 16.74
C THR A 424 19.00 21.95 15.69
N SER A 425 20.27 22.17 15.36
CA SER A 425 20.65 23.21 14.40
C SER A 425 20.32 22.75 12.98
N LYS A 426 19.49 23.53 12.28
CA LYS A 426 19.27 23.39 10.84
C LYS A 426 20.35 24.18 10.12
N ILE A 427 21.30 23.48 9.51
CA ILE A 427 22.49 24.08 8.92
C ILE A 427 22.48 23.99 7.40
N ARG A 428 23.15 24.93 6.76
CA ARG A 428 23.44 24.94 5.33
C ARG A 428 24.96 25.09 5.15
N PHE A 429 25.53 24.28 4.26
CA PHE A 429 26.93 24.44 3.85
C PHE A 429 26.97 25.18 2.52
N ILE A 430 27.53 26.38 2.50
CA ILE A 430 27.70 27.20 1.29
C ILE A 430 29.13 27.09 0.80
N HIS A 431 29.33 26.64 -0.42
CA HIS A 431 30.65 26.56 -1.02
C HIS A 431 31.25 27.97 -1.20
N SER A 432 32.45 28.21 -0.68
CA SER A 432 33.00 29.57 -0.55
C SER A 432 33.28 30.26 -1.88
N LEU A 433 33.64 29.52 -2.93
CA LEU A 433 34.05 30.10 -4.22
C LEU A 433 32.90 30.28 -5.19
N THR A 434 31.98 29.31 -5.26
CA THR A 434 30.86 29.35 -6.21
C THR A 434 29.56 29.85 -5.59
N GLY A 435 29.48 29.93 -4.25
CA GLY A 435 28.31 30.41 -3.54
C GLY A 435 27.09 29.50 -3.63
N CYS A 436 27.24 28.25 -4.09
CA CYS A 436 26.17 27.25 -4.09
C CYS A 436 26.06 26.54 -2.74
N ALA A 437 24.90 25.95 -2.46
CA ALA A 437 24.67 25.20 -1.22
C ALA A 437 24.78 23.68 -1.45
N LEU A 438 25.38 22.97 -0.50
CA LEU A 438 25.37 21.50 -0.49
C LEU A 438 23.92 20.98 -0.44
N HIS A 439 23.59 20.10 -1.37
CA HIS A 439 22.21 19.70 -1.66
C HIS A 439 22.10 18.20 -1.87
N SER A 440 20.99 17.62 -1.42
CA SER A 440 20.61 16.26 -1.78
C SER A 440 19.10 16.11 -1.87
N ASP A 441 18.60 15.56 -2.98
CA ASP A 441 17.19 15.27 -3.20
C ASP A 441 16.95 13.75 -3.29
N SER A 442 15.77 13.33 -3.78
CA SER A 442 15.43 11.90 -3.92
C SER A 442 15.93 11.27 -5.22
N LYS A 443 16.76 11.94 -6.02
CA LYS A 443 17.30 11.37 -7.26
C LYS A 443 18.44 10.43 -6.94
N GLN A 444 18.35 9.22 -7.48
CA GLN A 444 19.38 8.21 -7.32
C GLN A 444 20.40 8.28 -8.44
N LEU A 445 21.66 8.02 -8.10
CA LEU A 445 22.68 7.75 -9.07
C LEU A 445 22.42 6.39 -9.75
N PRO A 446 22.92 6.17 -10.98
CA PRO A 446 22.81 4.87 -11.64
C PRO A 446 23.61 3.78 -10.91
N LYS A 447 23.63 2.56 -11.46
CA LYS A 447 24.32 1.40 -10.87
C LYS A 447 25.78 1.65 -10.48
N TRP A 448 26.50 2.51 -11.19
CA TRP A 448 27.89 2.87 -10.86
C TRP A 448 28.04 3.65 -9.54
N GLY A 449 26.97 4.27 -9.06
CA GLY A 449 26.88 4.97 -7.78
C GLY A 449 26.01 4.20 -6.77
N TYR A 450 25.88 2.88 -6.96
CA TYR A 450 25.16 1.96 -6.05
C TYR A 450 23.70 2.32 -5.76
N GLU A 451 23.03 3.04 -6.69
CA GLU A 451 21.67 3.54 -6.48
C GLU A 451 21.51 4.45 -5.24
N GLN A 452 22.62 5.02 -4.75
CA GLN A 452 22.63 6.00 -3.67
C GLN A 452 22.11 7.36 -4.16
N MET A 453 21.70 8.24 -3.25
CA MET A 453 21.14 9.55 -3.63
C MET A 453 22.24 10.51 -4.06
N GLU A 454 21.94 11.35 -5.06
CA GLU A 454 22.85 12.38 -5.55
C GLU A 454 23.12 13.43 -4.45
N VAL A 455 24.40 13.76 -4.25
CA VAL A 455 24.82 14.98 -3.56
C VAL A 455 25.41 15.91 -4.61
N SER A 456 24.96 17.16 -4.59
CA SER A 456 25.34 18.20 -5.57
C SER A 456 25.42 19.55 -4.87
N CYS A 457 25.92 20.56 -5.57
CA CYS A 457 25.96 21.94 -5.07
C CYS A 457 24.96 22.80 -5.86
N ASN A 458 23.88 23.21 -5.19
CA ASN A 458 22.74 23.90 -5.76
C ASN A 458 22.94 25.42 -5.74
N PRO A 459 22.96 26.11 -6.90
CA PRO A 459 23.04 27.56 -6.96
C PRO A 459 21.84 28.29 -6.29
N ASN A 460 20.68 27.63 -6.18
CA ASN A 460 19.51 28.18 -5.50
C ASN A 460 19.57 27.91 -3.99
N LEU A 461 20.04 28.89 -3.21
CA LEU A 461 20.21 28.79 -1.76
C LEU A 461 18.90 28.58 -0.97
N ARG A 462 17.75 28.94 -1.55
CA ARG A 462 16.43 28.89 -0.88
C ARG A 462 15.78 27.51 -0.89
N ASP A 463 16.36 26.54 -1.59
CA ASP A 463 15.81 25.19 -1.67
C ASP A 463 15.83 24.50 -0.29
N PRO A 464 14.70 23.94 0.20
CA PRO A 464 14.63 23.27 1.50
C PRO A 464 15.49 22.00 1.58
N ASN A 465 15.84 21.37 0.45
CA ASN A 465 16.72 20.20 0.42
C ASN A 465 18.21 20.55 0.60
N ASN A 466 18.55 21.83 0.70
CA ASN A 466 19.90 22.30 1.05
C ASN A 466 20.18 22.23 2.56
N LEU A 467 19.18 21.83 3.36
CA LEU A 467 19.27 21.81 4.81
C LEU A 467 19.82 20.49 5.30
N TRP A 468 20.73 20.57 6.26
CA TRP A 468 21.39 19.45 6.92
C TRP A 468 21.30 19.61 8.43
N ASN A 469 21.55 18.54 9.16
CA ASN A 469 21.76 18.55 10.60
C ASN A 469 22.95 17.65 10.95
N ILE A 470 23.68 18.01 11.99
CA ILE A 470 24.67 17.13 12.58
C ILE A 470 23.91 16.13 13.46
N GLU A 471 23.97 14.84 13.11
CA GLU A 471 23.20 13.80 13.81
C GLU A 471 24.00 13.20 14.97
N ASP A 472 25.23 12.76 14.69
CA ASP A 472 26.15 12.23 15.69
C ASP A 472 27.35 13.16 15.82
N ASN A 473 27.87 13.28 17.05
CA ASN A 473 28.98 14.16 17.39
C ASN A 473 29.87 13.46 18.41
N TYR A 474 31.14 13.29 18.07
CA TYR A 474 32.13 12.72 18.97
C TYR A 474 33.31 13.68 19.14
N PHE A 475 33.46 14.17 20.38
CA PHE A 475 34.59 14.98 20.80
C PHE A 475 34.87 14.78 22.30
N PRO A 476 35.96 14.06 22.68
CA PRO A 476 36.20 13.63 24.05
C PRO A 476 36.27 14.74 25.11
N LYS A 477 36.63 15.98 24.73
CA LYS A 477 36.81 17.09 25.68
C LYS A 477 35.51 17.84 26.00
N LEU A 478 34.39 17.53 25.34
CA LEU A 478 33.10 18.19 25.60
C LEU A 478 32.19 17.31 26.48
N PRO A 479 31.37 17.92 27.36
CA PRO A 479 30.42 17.18 28.17
C PRO A 479 29.27 16.63 27.31
N ASN A 480 28.90 15.40 27.59
CA ASN A 480 27.75 14.77 26.93
C ASN A 480 26.44 15.23 27.57
N VAL A 481 25.41 15.42 26.75
CA VAL A 481 24.03 15.69 27.19
C VAL A 481 23.10 14.57 26.74
N SER A 482 22.06 14.30 27.53
CA SER A 482 21.00 13.37 27.13
C SER A 482 20.09 14.02 26.08
N PHE A 483 19.86 13.31 24.99
CA PHE A 483 18.98 13.76 23.90
C PHE A 483 17.52 13.35 24.05
N GLU A 484 17.11 12.76 25.19
CA GLU A 484 15.71 12.39 25.45
C GLU A 484 14.73 13.57 25.35
N VAL A 485 15.20 14.79 25.60
CA VAL A 485 14.38 16.02 25.52
C VAL A 485 13.90 16.31 24.09
N TYR A 486 14.58 15.77 23.08
CA TYR A 486 14.23 15.97 21.66
C TYR A 486 13.40 14.81 21.08
N ALA A 487 12.91 13.91 21.93
CA ALA A 487 12.01 12.84 21.54
C ALA A 487 10.71 13.39 20.92
N PRO A 488 10.35 13.00 19.69
CA PRO A 488 9.13 13.46 19.07
C PRO A 488 7.90 12.86 19.75
N SER A 489 6.84 13.65 19.83
CA SER A 489 5.52 13.21 20.25
C SER A 489 4.94 12.15 19.30
N PHE A 490 3.91 11.44 19.77
CA PHE A 490 3.20 10.49 18.91
C PHE A 490 2.65 11.14 17.64
N VAL A 491 2.12 12.37 17.72
CA VAL A 491 1.53 13.07 16.58
C VAL A 491 2.59 13.40 15.54
N GLU A 492 3.77 13.87 15.97
CA GLU A 492 4.90 14.13 15.06
C GLU A 492 5.35 12.85 14.37
N ARG A 493 5.51 11.76 15.14
CA ARG A 493 5.86 10.44 14.58
C ARG A 493 4.80 9.94 13.58
N PHE A 494 3.52 10.13 13.90
CA PHE A 494 2.40 9.76 13.04
C PHE A 494 2.43 10.53 11.71
N LEU A 495 2.57 11.86 11.77
CA LEU A 495 2.64 12.70 10.57
C LEU A 495 3.88 12.40 9.73
N GLU A 496 5.03 12.20 10.39
CA GLU A 496 6.26 11.82 9.72
C GLU A 496 6.13 10.46 9.02
N SER A 497 5.55 9.44 9.68
CA SER A 497 5.26 8.15 9.02
C SER A 497 4.44 8.32 7.75
N HIS A 498 3.42 9.18 7.75
CA HIS A 498 2.61 9.42 6.55
C HIS A 498 3.41 10.12 5.45
N ALA A 499 4.24 11.11 5.80
CA ALA A 499 5.09 11.80 4.85
C ALA A 499 6.06 10.81 4.17
N VAL A 500 6.74 9.95 4.93
CA VAL A 500 7.63 8.91 4.39
C VAL A 500 6.85 7.90 3.55
N MET A 501 5.65 7.49 3.95
CA MET A 501 4.79 6.58 3.19
C MET A 501 4.36 7.16 1.84
N PHE A 502 3.95 8.44 1.79
CA PHE A 502 3.57 9.09 0.54
C PHE A 502 4.77 9.29 -0.39
N GLN A 503 5.91 9.70 0.16
CA GLN A 503 7.15 9.80 -0.59
C GLN A 503 7.58 8.45 -1.16
N GLY A 504 7.62 7.40 -0.34
CA GLY A 504 7.92 6.04 -0.77
C GLY A 504 6.97 5.54 -1.86
N ASN A 505 5.66 5.76 -1.71
CA ASN A 505 4.67 5.39 -2.73
C ASN A 505 4.89 6.10 -4.07
N SER A 506 5.31 7.38 -4.05
CA SER A 506 5.60 8.15 -5.27
C SER A 506 6.93 7.77 -5.93
N GLY A 507 7.87 7.23 -5.16
CA GLY A 507 9.19 6.78 -5.60
C GLY A 507 9.20 5.38 -6.23
N LEU A 508 8.16 4.57 -6.04
CA LEU A 508 8.00 3.23 -6.64
C LEU A 508 7.68 3.30 -8.14
N LYS A 509 8.60 3.84 -8.93
CA LYS A 509 8.52 3.87 -10.40
C LYS A 509 9.12 2.59 -11.00
N PRO A 510 8.58 2.11 -12.13
CA PRO A 510 9.11 0.93 -12.80
C PRO A 510 10.57 1.16 -13.18
N LYS A 511 11.44 0.20 -12.84
CA LYS A 511 12.84 0.24 -13.28
C LYS A 511 12.93 -0.08 -14.78
N GLU A 512 13.95 0.44 -15.46
CA GLU A 512 14.17 0.12 -16.88
C GLU A 512 14.33 -1.39 -17.07
N GLY A 513 13.52 -1.96 -17.97
CA GLY A 513 13.49 -3.40 -18.26
C GLY A 513 12.62 -4.24 -17.33
N GLU A 514 12.01 -3.67 -16.29
CA GLU A 514 11.10 -4.39 -15.40
C GLU A 514 9.73 -4.61 -16.05
N ILE A 515 9.24 -5.85 -16.03
CA ILE A 515 7.94 -6.21 -16.59
C ILE A 515 6.86 -5.92 -15.55
N THR A 516 6.15 -4.80 -15.73
CA THR A 516 4.99 -4.44 -14.91
C THR A 516 3.67 -4.64 -15.68
N SER A 517 2.57 -4.85 -14.97
CA SER A 517 1.25 -4.97 -15.58
C SER A 517 0.57 -3.60 -15.77
N ARG A 518 -0.19 -3.43 -16.85
CA ARG A 518 -0.91 -2.19 -17.16
C ARG A 518 -2.42 -2.34 -16.90
N PRO A 519 -3.12 -1.29 -16.42
CA PRO A 519 -4.54 -1.36 -16.07
C PRO A 519 -5.45 -1.99 -17.14
N TRP A 520 -5.28 -1.61 -18.41
CA TRP A 520 -6.09 -2.12 -19.51
C TRP A 520 -5.92 -3.64 -19.77
N GLN A 521 -4.80 -4.23 -19.32
CA GLN A 521 -4.53 -5.66 -19.49
C GLN A 521 -5.33 -6.52 -18.51
N TRP A 522 -5.78 -5.94 -17.39
CA TRP A 522 -6.39 -6.70 -16.31
C TRP A 522 -7.75 -7.27 -16.70
N PRO A 523 -8.75 -6.47 -17.13
CA PRO A 523 -10.10 -7.01 -17.30
C PRO A 523 -10.19 -8.10 -18.38
N ILE A 524 -9.33 -8.04 -19.39
CA ILE A 524 -9.26 -9.03 -20.48
C ILE A 524 -8.44 -10.26 -20.12
N ASN A 525 -7.83 -10.29 -18.92
CA ASN A 525 -7.00 -11.38 -18.42
C ASN A 525 -5.79 -11.65 -19.35
N LEU A 526 -5.16 -10.60 -19.88
CA LEU A 526 -4.15 -10.74 -20.95
C LEU A 526 -2.89 -11.46 -20.47
N ARG A 527 -2.39 -11.07 -19.30
CA ARG A 527 -1.17 -11.65 -18.72
C ARG A 527 -1.35 -11.74 -17.21
N GLY A 528 -1.19 -12.96 -16.69
CA GLY A 528 -1.20 -13.24 -15.26
C GLY A 528 0.17 -12.98 -14.63
N GLN A 529 0.37 -13.56 -13.44
CA GLN A 529 1.56 -13.30 -12.63
C GLN A 529 2.08 -14.58 -11.97
N PHE A 530 3.39 -14.80 -12.01
CA PHE A 530 4.02 -15.93 -11.34
C PHE A 530 4.05 -15.74 -9.81
N PHE A 531 3.62 -16.77 -9.09
CA PHE A 531 3.64 -16.82 -7.62
C PHE A 531 4.72 -17.74 -7.07
N SER A 532 5.05 -18.81 -7.81
CA SER A 532 6.06 -19.81 -7.44
C SER A 532 6.71 -20.41 -8.69
N GLY A 533 8.01 -20.74 -8.61
CA GLY A 533 8.81 -21.20 -9.76
C GLY A 533 9.58 -22.51 -9.59
N GLN A 534 9.41 -23.26 -8.50
CA GLN A 534 10.16 -24.52 -8.28
C GLN A 534 9.43 -25.73 -8.89
N GLN A 535 9.05 -26.69 -8.05
CA GLN A 535 8.42 -27.95 -8.46
C GLN A 535 6.91 -27.79 -8.66
N LEU A 536 6.25 -27.09 -7.73
CA LEU A 536 4.84 -26.75 -7.80
C LEU A 536 4.70 -25.28 -8.22
N ARG A 537 4.29 -25.04 -9.47
CA ARG A 537 4.12 -23.69 -10.01
C ARG A 537 2.73 -23.17 -9.68
N ILE A 538 2.70 -21.94 -9.17
CA ILE A 538 1.47 -21.20 -8.90
C ILE A 538 1.46 -20.00 -9.83
N TYR A 539 0.35 -19.80 -10.54
CA TYR A 539 0.20 -18.72 -11.49
C TYR A 539 -1.12 -18.01 -11.24
N LEU A 540 -1.04 -16.73 -10.89
CA LEU A 540 -2.21 -15.90 -10.68
C LEU A 540 -2.80 -15.53 -12.04
N LEU A 541 -3.95 -16.14 -12.34
CA LEU A 541 -4.79 -15.83 -13.48
C LEU A 541 -6.26 -15.89 -13.04
N GLY A 542 -7.07 -14.98 -13.54
CA GLY A 542 -8.52 -15.06 -13.37
C GLY A 542 -9.13 -16.25 -14.11
N ASN A 543 -10.31 -16.72 -13.71
CA ASN A 543 -11.04 -17.69 -14.54
C ASN A 543 -11.55 -16.98 -15.81
N PRO A 544 -11.02 -17.28 -17.01
CA PRO A 544 -11.29 -16.48 -18.22
C PRO A 544 -12.76 -16.47 -18.62
N VAL A 545 -13.50 -17.56 -18.35
CA VAL A 545 -14.95 -17.62 -18.61
C VAL A 545 -15.69 -16.59 -17.76
N ILE A 546 -15.34 -16.47 -16.48
CA ILE A 546 -15.94 -15.50 -15.56
C ILE A 546 -15.52 -14.08 -15.95
N TRP A 547 -14.23 -13.86 -16.23
CA TRP A 547 -13.71 -12.52 -16.52
C TRP A 547 -14.25 -11.95 -17.82
N TRP A 548 -14.25 -12.73 -18.89
CA TRP A 548 -14.81 -12.31 -20.17
C TRP A 548 -16.34 -12.23 -20.12
N GLY A 549 -17.00 -13.17 -19.43
CA GLY A 549 -18.44 -13.10 -19.17
C GLY A 549 -18.82 -11.82 -18.42
N ASN A 550 -18.05 -11.45 -17.40
CA ASN A 550 -18.24 -10.21 -16.66
C ASN A 550 -18.07 -8.96 -17.53
N LEU A 551 -17.12 -8.94 -18.47
CA LEU A 551 -16.97 -7.84 -19.42
C LEU A 551 -18.16 -7.72 -20.37
N VAL A 552 -18.66 -8.84 -20.89
CA VAL A 552 -19.83 -8.87 -21.77
C VAL A 552 -21.07 -8.37 -21.02
N LEU A 553 -21.29 -8.84 -19.78
CA LEU A 553 -22.43 -8.44 -18.97
C LEU A 553 -22.33 -6.99 -18.49
N LEU A 554 -21.13 -6.48 -18.24
CA LEU A 554 -20.89 -5.07 -17.98
C LEU A 554 -21.25 -4.19 -19.19
N GLN A 555 -20.86 -4.60 -20.40
CA GLN A 555 -21.24 -3.89 -21.62
C GLN A 555 -22.76 -3.93 -21.82
N LEU A 556 -23.38 -5.07 -21.54
CA LEU A 556 -24.83 -5.23 -21.63
C LEU A 556 -25.57 -4.33 -20.64
N PHE A 557 -25.04 -4.12 -19.43
CA PHE A 557 -25.59 -3.15 -18.48
C PHE A 557 -25.67 -1.74 -19.09
N PHE A 558 -24.61 -1.27 -19.76
CA PHE A 558 -24.64 0.04 -20.42
C PHE A 558 -25.68 0.12 -21.54
N ILE A 559 -25.80 -0.94 -22.35
CA ILE A 559 -26.81 -1.03 -23.40
C ILE A 559 -28.22 -0.97 -22.78
N LEU A 560 -28.48 -1.76 -21.74
CA LEU A 560 -29.76 -1.76 -21.03
C LEU A 560 -30.07 -0.37 -20.44
N LYS A 561 -29.10 0.26 -19.76
CA LYS A 561 -29.28 1.60 -19.20
C LYS A 561 -29.57 2.64 -20.29
N LEU A 562 -28.87 2.59 -21.42
CA LEU A 562 -29.11 3.47 -22.55
C LEU A 562 -30.52 3.29 -23.11
N VAL A 563 -30.92 2.04 -23.38
CA VAL A 563 -32.26 1.72 -23.87
C VAL A 563 -33.34 2.22 -22.92
N PHE A 564 -33.24 1.95 -21.61
CA PHE A 564 -34.24 2.43 -20.65
C PHE A 564 -34.28 3.95 -20.52
N SER A 565 -33.12 4.61 -20.55
CA SER A 565 -33.08 6.08 -20.50
C SER A 565 -33.76 6.69 -21.74
N VAL A 566 -33.58 6.09 -22.92
CA VAL A 566 -34.26 6.52 -24.16
C VAL A 566 -35.77 6.24 -24.10
N LEU A 567 -36.19 5.07 -23.60
CA LEU A 567 -37.60 4.72 -23.46
C LEU A 567 -38.33 5.67 -22.50
N GLU A 568 -37.70 5.97 -21.35
CA GLU A 568 -38.21 6.91 -20.36
C GLU A 568 -38.33 8.33 -20.95
N GLN A 569 -37.29 8.81 -21.64
CA GLN A 569 -37.30 10.13 -22.27
C GLN A 569 -38.34 10.24 -23.40
N ARG A 570 -38.68 9.12 -24.06
CA ARG A 570 -39.76 9.06 -25.06
C ARG A 570 -41.16 8.91 -24.46
N GLY A 571 -41.29 8.80 -23.14
CA GLY A 571 -42.57 8.66 -22.46
C GLY A 571 -43.25 7.29 -22.67
N LEU A 572 -42.50 6.27 -23.09
CA LEU A 572 -43.04 4.92 -23.27
C LEU A 572 -43.21 4.26 -21.90
N GLN A 573 -44.46 4.00 -21.51
CA GLN A 573 -44.76 3.36 -20.23
C GLN A 573 -44.60 1.85 -20.30
N LEU A 574 -43.64 1.33 -19.53
CA LEU A 574 -43.49 -0.10 -19.31
C LEU A 574 -44.58 -0.61 -18.36
N VAL A 575 -44.88 -1.92 -18.45
CA VAL A 575 -45.76 -2.60 -17.50
C VAL A 575 -45.24 -2.35 -16.07
N PRO A 576 -46.09 -2.00 -15.08
CA PRO A 576 -45.64 -1.58 -13.76
C PRO A 576 -44.71 -2.58 -13.05
N THR A 577 -44.96 -3.88 -13.21
CA THR A 577 -44.12 -4.95 -12.66
C THR A 577 -42.72 -4.96 -13.28
N LEU A 578 -42.63 -4.77 -14.59
CA LEU A 578 -41.38 -4.69 -15.31
C LEU A 578 -40.63 -3.39 -14.95
N LYS A 579 -41.34 -2.27 -14.78
CA LYS A 579 -40.75 -1.01 -14.34
C LYS A 579 -40.07 -1.13 -12.97
N ASP A 580 -40.75 -1.71 -11.97
CA ASP A 580 -40.19 -1.92 -10.63
C ASP A 580 -38.94 -2.84 -10.66
N LEU A 581 -38.99 -3.92 -11.46
CA LEU A 581 -37.84 -4.80 -11.67
C LEU A 581 -36.66 -4.04 -12.31
N ASN A 582 -36.93 -3.21 -13.31
CA ASN A 582 -35.92 -2.41 -14.00
C ASN A 582 -35.29 -1.40 -13.06
N ASP A 583 -36.09 -0.63 -12.33
CA ASP A 583 -35.61 0.42 -11.42
C ASP A 583 -34.72 -0.16 -10.32
N LYS A 584 -35.15 -1.28 -9.72
CA LYS A 584 -34.35 -2.03 -8.72
C LYS A 584 -33.03 -2.50 -9.31
N THR A 585 -33.07 -3.17 -10.46
CA THR A 585 -31.89 -3.74 -11.12
C THR A 585 -30.90 -2.66 -11.53
N ILE A 586 -31.37 -1.58 -12.14
CA ILE A 586 -30.53 -0.48 -12.61
C ILE A 586 -29.90 0.28 -11.45
N ASN A 587 -30.64 0.58 -10.38
CA ASN A 587 -30.08 1.21 -9.20
C ASN A 587 -29.03 0.31 -8.52
N ALA A 588 -29.32 -0.98 -8.34
CA ALA A 588 -28.35 -1.95 -7.82
C ALA A 588 -27.07 -2.02 -8.67
N SER A 589 -27.24 -2.15 -9.99
CA SER A 589 -26.13 -2.25 -10.95
C SER A 589 -25.32 -0.95 -11.01
N PHE A 590 -25.96 0.21 -10.85
CA PHE A 590 -25.27 1.51 -10.82
C PHE A 590 -24.30 1.62 -9.64
N TRP A 591 -24.72 1.24 -8.43
CA TRP A 591 -23.84 1.31 -7.25
C TRP A 591 -22.68 0.32 -7.32
N LEU A 592 -22.93 -0.87 -7.88
CA LEU A 592 -21.87 -1.85 -8.13
C LEU A 592 -20.91 -1.40 -9.24
N PHE A 593 -21.43 -0.81 -10.32
CA PHE A 593 -20.62 -0.21 -11.37
C PHE A 593 -19.75 0.92 -10.83
N LEU A 594 -20.31 1.81 -10.00
CA LEU A 594 -19.55 2.88 -9.38
C LEU A 594 -18.45 2.32 -8.47
N GLY A 595 -18.74 1.24 -7.73
CA GLY A 595 -17.74 0.49 -6.97
C GLY A 595 -16.62 -0.06 -7.85
N TRP A 596 -16.95 -0.70 -8.97
CA TRP A 596 -15.98 -1.17 -9.97
C TRP A 596 -15.13 -0.01 -10.53
N ALA A 597 -15.77 1.07 -10.95
CA ALA A 597 -15.11 2.22 -11.56
C ALA A 597 -14.13 2.90 -10.60
N LEU A 598 -14.53 3.12 -9.35
CA LEU A 598 -13.67 3.70 -8.33
C LEU A 598 -12.47 2.80 -7.98
N HIS A 599 -12.63 1.48 -8.04
CA HIS A 599 -11.54 0.53 -7.78
C HIS A 599 -10.72 0.16 -9.04
N TYR A 600 -11.00 0.79 -10.19
CA TYR A 600 -10.31 0.48 -11.44
C TYR A 600 -9.74 1.72 -12.13
N LEU A 601 -10.56 2.75 -12.37
CA LEU A 601 -10.16 3.93 -13.14
C LEU A 601 -9.00 4.72 -12.53
N PRO A 602 -8.88 4.90 -11.19
CA PRO A 602 -7.75 5.64 -10.63
C PRO A 602 -6.38 5.07 -10.99
N PHE A 603 -6.28 3.76 -11.25
CA PHE A 603 -5.01 3.13 -11.62
C PHE A 603 -4.46 3.60 -12.97
N PHE A 604 -5.28 4.17 -13.86
CA PHE A 604 -4.81 4.77 -15.11
C PHE A 604 -4.05 6.08 -14.89
N ALA A 605 -4.36 6.81 -13.81
CA ALA A 605 -3.69 8.06 -13.47
C ALA A 605 -2.43 7.86 -12.61
N MET A 606 -2.20 6.64 -12.10
CA MET A 606 -1.07 6.34 -11.23
C MET A 606 0.20 6.02 -12.03
N SER A 607 1.26 6.80 -11.82
CA SER A 607 2.57 6.63 -12.51
C SER A 607 3.55 5.70 -11.79
N ARG A 608 3.07 4.77 -10.98
CA ARG A 608 3.87 3.84 -10.17
C ARG A 608 3.84 2.42 -10.72
N VAL A 609 4.62 1.52 -10.14
CA VAL A 609 4.54 0.07 -10.43
C VAL A 609 3.16 -0.46 -10.06
N LEU A 610 2.57 -1.20 -10.99
CA LEU A 610 1.26 -1.85 -10.87
C LEU A 610 1.36 -3.32 -11.29
N TYR A 611 0.50 -4.13 -10.69
CA TYR A 611 0.44 -5.58 -10.86
C TYR A 611 -1.00 -6.06 -11.00
N PHE A 612 -1.19 -7.27 -11.52
CA PHE A 612 -2.48 -7.84 -11.85
C PHE A 612 -3.44 -7.97 -10.64
N HIS A 613 -2.90 -8.23 -9.44
CA HIS A 613 -3.71 -8.35 -8.21
C HIS A 613 -4.49 -7.08 -7.84
N HIS A 614 -4.09 -5.89 -8.33
CA HIS A 614 -4.78 -4.63 -8.02
C HIS A 614 -6.22 -4.56 -8.55
N TYR A 615 -6.56 -5.37 -9.57
CA TYR A 615 -7.90 -5.36 -10.16
C TYR A 615 -8.94 -6.19 -9.38
N PHE A 616 -8.53 -7.08 -8.49
CA PHE A 616 -9.44 -8.03 -7.85
C PHE A 616 -10.54 -7.39 -6.98
N PRO A 617 -10.32 -6.28 -6.26
CA PRO A 617 -11.42 -5.55 -5.64
C PRO A 617 -12.50 -5.12 -6.65
N ALA A 618 -12.09 -4.60 -7.83
CA ALA A 618 -13.00 -4.22 -8.89
C ALA A 618 -13.70 -5.45 -9.51
N LEU A 619 -12.99 -6.56 -9.70
CA LEU A 619 -13.56 -7.83 -10.19
C LEU A 619 -14.75 -8.28 -9.34
N ILE A 620 -14.68 -8.20 -8.01
CA ILE A 620 -15.77 -8.62 -7.12
C ILE A 620 -17.04 -7.80 -7.39
N PHE A 621 -16.92 -6.48 -7.54
CA PHE A 621 -18.03 -5.61 -7.94
C PHE A 621 -18.60 -6.01 -9.31
N ASN A 622 -17.73 -6.31 -10.28
CA ASN A 622 -18.16 -6.71 -11.62
C ASN A 622 -18.88 -8.07 -11.62
N SER A 623 -18.40 -9.04 -10.85
CA SER A 623 -19.06 -10.35 -10.69
C SER A 623 -20.44 -10.22 -10.06
N MET A 624 -20.60 -9.37 -9.02
CA MET A 624 -21.90 -9.08 -8.42
C MET A 624 -22.85 -8.41 -9.42
N LEU A 625 -22.37 -7.42 -10.17
CA LEU A 625 -23.13 -6.74 -11.22
C LEU A 625 -23.58 -7.73 -12.31
N SER A 626 -22.66 -8.56 -12.77
CA SER A 626 -22.89 -9.56 -13.82
C SER A 626 -23.96 -10.57 -13.42
N ALA A 627 -23.94 -11.03 -12.16
CA ALA A 627 -24.98 -11.90 -11.62
C ALA A 627 -26.37 -11.23 -11.62
N ILE A 628 -26.44 -9.93 -11.27
CA ILE A 628 -27.68 -9.16 -11.28
C ILE A 628 -28.21 -9.00 -12.71
N ILE A 629 -27.36 -8.64 -13.67
CA ILE A 629 -27.74 -8.47 -15.08
C ILE A 629 -28.19 -9.79 -15.70
N LEU A 630 -27.45 -10.88 -15.47
CA LEU A 630 -27.85 -12.20 -15.98
C LEU A 630 -29.21 -12.62 -15.44
N ASN A 631 -29.42 -12.48 -14.13
CA ASN A 631 -30.70 -12.78 -13.51
C ASN A 631 -31.84 -11.89 -14.02
N TYR A 632 -31.57 -10.60 -14.23
CA TYR A 632 -32.52 -9.67 -14.81
C TYR A 632 -32.98 -10.10 -16.20
N LEU A 633 -32.07 -10.47 -17.10
CA LEU A 633 -32.42 -10.94 -18.45
C LEU A 633 -33.33 -12.17 -18.40
N LEU A 634 -33.04 -13.11 -17.50
CA LEU A 634 -33.85 -14.31 -17.33
C LEU A 634 -35.26 -13.99 -16.84
N ASN A 635 -35.41 -13.02 -15.94
CA ASN A 635 -36.73 -12.58 -15.48
C ASN A 635 -37.49 -11.82 -16.56
N VAL A 636 -36.81 -11.01 -17.38
CA VAL A 636 -37.45 -10.31 -18.52
C VAL A 636 -38.00 -11.32 -19.54
N ILE A 637 -37.27 -12.40 -19.82
CA ILE A 637 -37.73 -13.45 -20.75
C ILE A 637 -39.05 -14.08 -20.29
N GLN A 638 -39.28 -14.19 -18.98
CA GLN A 638 -40.56 -14.68 -18.43
C GLN A 638 -41.76 -13.80 -18.76
N HIS A 639 -41.54 -12.51 -19.05
CA HIS A 639 -42.60 -11.60 -19.46
C HIS A 639 -42.86 -11.64 -20.98
N ILE A 640 -41.98 -12.25 -21.77
CA ILE A 640 -42.07 -12.30 -23.24
C ILE A 640 -42.61 -13.66 -23.71
N LEU A 641 -42.23 -14.75 -23.04
CA LEU A 641 -42.52 -16.12 -23.46
C LEU A 641 -43.60 -16.80 -22.59
N PRO A 642 -44.27 -17.86 -23.09
CA PRO A 642 -45.17 -18.68 -22.29
C PRO A 642 -44.46 -19.27 -21.06
N GLU A 643 -45.18 -19.36 -19.93
CA GLU A 643 -44.61 -19.70 -18.62
C GLU A 643 -43.77 -20.98 -18.60
N ILE A 644 -44.23 -22.05 -19.28
CA ILE A 644 -43.52 -23.33 -19.35
C ILE A 644 -42.18 -23.18 -20.08
N MET A 645 -42.20 -22.50 -21.23
CA MET A 645 -41.01 -22.26 -22.04
C MET A 645 -40.02 -21.33 -21.33
N ALA A 646 -40.53 -20.29 -20.68
CA ALA A 646 -39.72 -19.36 -19.90
C ALA A 646 -39.03 -20.04 -18.71
N LYS A 647 -39.75 -20.87 -17.95
CA LYS A 647 -39.16 -21.67 -16.86
C LYS A 647 -38.12 -22.65 -17.40
N PHE A 648 -38.40 -23.33 -18.51
CA PHE A 648 -37.43 -24.22 -19.14
C PHE A 648 -36.14 -23.49 -19.52
N ILE A 649 -36.25 -22.35 -20.23
CA ILE A 649 -35.10 -21.52 -20.63
C ILE A 649 -34.34 -21.05 -19.39
N GLN A 650 -35.03 -20.58 -18.36
CA GLN A 650 -34.38 -20.12 -17.13
C GLN A 650 -33.56 -21.23 -16.46
N HIS A 651 -34.14 -22.41 -16.25
CA HIS A 651 -33.43 -23.53 -15.62
C HIS A 651 -32.29 -24.03 -16.50
N LEU A 652 -32.49 -24.07 -17.82
CA LEU A 652 -31.46 -24.46 -18.77
C LEU A 652 -30.28 -23.47 -18.74
N THR A 653 -30.54 -22.16 -18.83
CA THR A 653 -29.49 -21.13 -18.83
C THR A 653 -28.76 -21.06 -17.49
N LEU A 654 -29.48 -21.14 -16.36
CA LEU A 654 -28.85 -21.23 -15.03
C LEU A 654 -28.00 -22.49 -14.91
N GLY A 655 -28.55 -23.65 -15.28
CA GLY A 655 -27.83 -24.93 -15.24
C GLY A 655 -26.57 -24.94 -16.10
N LEU A 656 -26.67 -24.42 -17.33
CA LEU A 656 -25.52 -24.28 -18.24
C LEU A 656 -24.48 -23.29 -17.72
N THR A 657 -24.92 -22.16 -17.15
CA THR A 657 -23.99 -21.17 -16.56
C THR A 657 -23.22 -21.78 -15.40
N LEU A 658 -23.92 -22.44 -14.47
CA LEU A 658 -23.31 -23.13 -13.33
C LEU A 658 -22.36 -24.23 -13.80
N ALA A 659 -22.79 -25.08 -14.73
CA ALA A 659 -21.96 -26.15 -15.27
C ALA A 659 -20.71 -25.60 -15.98
N CYS A 660 -20.84 -24.53 -16.76
CA CYS A 660 -19.73 -23.90 -17.46
C CYS A 660 -18.71 -23.30 -16.50
N VAL A 661 -19.16 -22.57 -15.47
CA VAL A 661 -18.30 -21.98 -14.44
C VAL A 661 -17.62 -23.05 -13.59
N MET A 662 -18.33 -24.11 -13.22
CA MET A 662 -17.75 -25.25 -12.49
C MET A 662 -16.72 -26.00 -13.33
N TYR A 663 -17.03 -26.27 -14.60
CA TYR A 663 -16.12 -26.94 -15.52
C TYR A 663 -14.87 -26.10 -15.78
N SER A 664 -15.02 -24.80 -16.04
CA SER A 664 -13.88 -23.89 -16.21
C SER A 664 -13.05 -23.81 -14.93
N PHE A 665 -13.67 -23.78 -13.76
CA PHE A 665 -12.94 -23.85 -12.51
C PHE A 665 -12.11 -25.13 -12.38
N ILE A 666 -12.69 -26.31 -12.63
CA ILE A 666 -11.93 -27.57 -12.57
C ILE A 666 -10.75 -27.52 -13.55
N LEU A 667 -10.98 -27.03 -14.77
CA LEU A 667 -9.97 -26.89 -15.82
C LEU A 667 -8.80 -25.98 -15.40
N PHE A 668 -9.08 -24.83 -14.79
CA PHE A 668 -8.08 -23.84 -14.40
C PHE A 668 -7.59 -23.96 -12.96
N SER A 669 -8.21 -24.81 -12.12
CA SER A 669 -7.86 -24.99 -10.70
C SER A 669 -6.39 -25.36 -10.43
N PRO A 670 -5.65 -26.07 -11.32
CA PRO A 670 -4.22 -26.30 -11.10
C PRO A 670 -3.40 -25.01 -11.03
N LEU A 671 -3.84 -23.90 -11.63
CA LEU A 671 -3.14 -22.61 -11.54
C LEU A 671 -3.10 -22.07 -10.09
N ALA A 672 -4.15 -22.34 -9.30
CA ALA A 672 -4.26 -21.94 -7.90
C ALA A 672 -3.69 -22.99 -6.93
N TYR A 673 -4.01 -24.28 -7.14
CA TYR A 673 -3.60 -25.36 -6.22
C TYR A 673 -2.25 -26.00 -6.54
N GLY A 674 -1.60 -25.59 -7.62
CA GLY A 674 -0.31 -26.11 -8.04
C GLY A 674 -0.34 -26.89 -9.33
N MET A 675 0.51 -26.48 -10.27
CA MET A 675 0.89 -27.26 -11.45
C MET A 675 2.17 -28.04 -11.15
N ASP A 676 2.13 -29.33 -11.38
CA ASP A 676 3.32 -30.19 -11.38
C ASP A 676 4.06 -30.05 -12.72
N ASN A 677 5.40 -30.17 -12.72
CA ASN A 677 6.25 -30.05 -13.91
C ASN A 677 6.43 -31.37 -14.68
N SER A 678 5.69 -32.43 -14.33
CA SER A 678 5.77 -33.72 -15.00
C SER A 678 5.35 -33.64 -16.49
N ALA A 679 5.92 -34.50 -17.34
CA ALA A 679 5.64 -34.49 -18.79
C ALA A 679 4.14 -34.66 -19.12
N ALA A 680 3.40 -35.40 -18.29
CA ALA A 680 1.94 -35.52 -18.38
C ALA A 680 1.22 -34.21 -18.03
N ALA A 681 1.68 -33.50 -16.98
CA ALA A 681 1.14 -32.21 -16.59
C ALA A 681 1.38 -31.13 -17.67
N ASN A 682 2.53 -31.13 -18.34
CA ASN A 682 2.83 -30.23 -19.46
C ASN A 682 1.86 -30.38 -20.66
N SER A 683 1.32 -31.59 -20.89
CA SER A 683 0.30 -31.83 -21.92
C SER A 683 -1.10 -31.35 -21.53
N SER A 684 -1.36 -31.21 -20.23
CA SER A 684 -2.62 -30.69 -19.69
C SER A 684 -2.58 -29.16 -19.53
N THR A 685 -1.43 -28.59 -19.17
CA THR A 685 -1.22 -27.13 -19.08
C THR A 685 -1.21 -26.46 -20.45
N SER A 686 -0.75 -27.15 -21.50
CA SER A 686 -0.85 -26.66 -22.88
C SER A 686 -2.31 -26.53 -23.36
N ARG A 687 -3.23 -27.37 -22.87
CA ARG A 687 -4.66 -27.31 -23.25
C ARG A 687 -5.40 -26.13 -22.63
N ILE A 688 -4.91 -25.59 -21.52
CA ILE A 688 -5.52 -24.44 -20.82
C ILE A 688 -4.89 -23.10 -21.20
N LYS A 689 -3.84 -23.11 -22.02
CA LYS A 689 -3.23 -21.90 -22.57
C LYS A 689 -4.06 -21.37 -23.74
N TRP A 690 -5.07 -20.54 -23.45
CA TRP A 690 -5.94 -19.96 -24.47
C TRP A 690 -5.37 -18.70 -25.14
N LEU A 691 -4.43 -18.01 -24.47
CA LEU A 691 -3.72 -16.85 -25.01
C LEU A 691 -2.22 -17.12 -25.02
N ASP A 692 -1.53 -16.67 -26.08
CA ASP A 692 -0.08 -16.82 -26.22
C ASP A 692 0.70 -16.12 -25.10
N SER A 693 0.14 -15.02 -24.60
CA SER A 693 0.68 -14.20 -23.50
C SER A 693 0.58 -14.85 -22.12
N TRP A 694 -0.08 -16.01 -21.99
CA TRP A 694 -0.08 -16.78 -20.75
C TRP A 694 1.16 -17.66 -20.68
N GLU A 695 2.05 -17.38 -19.73
CA GLU A 695 3.45 -17.86 -19.73
C GLU A 695 3.71 -19.05 -18.78
N PHE A 696 2.68 -19.68 -18.22
CA PHE A 696 2.82 -20.74 -17.21
C PHE A 696 3.35 -22.08 -17.73
#